data_AF-A0AA92QEI2-F1
#
_entry.id   AF-A0AA92QEI2-F1
#
_cell.length_a   1.000
_cell.length_b   1.000
_cell.length_c   1.000
_cell.angle_alpha   90.00
_cell.angle_beta   90.00
_cell.angle_gamma   90.00
#
_symmetry.space_group_name_H-M   'P 1'
#
loop_
_entity.id
_entity.type
_entity.pdbx_description
1 polymer ?
#
loop_
_entity_poly.entity_id
_entity_poly.type
_entity_poly.pdbx_seq_one_letter_code
_entity_poly.pdbx_strand_id
1 'polypeptide(L)'
;MKVNPPASPGASVASPSAAQEAAGAQPSSTEPSGSRTHAAGSPLASLAELSQTRRAGVKRPAGDDDAGSSDEPPRKMPRRSVKFAMSFREGVPPRSALARHAATDAEQADINEQIETNQRAFLVQQMEAKQPVVRLLQSELGAEIARHLPAQDQRRLDATLARSPEARYEHARLLPPQMGGAYLNRDEEALALVLAETDAHGAPLSADARLDRASWLLLAGTQAAALPDVKVIGRMRRAVRQARVALFQTFDRAGPAAQAEALRRLIGACAYAGSQADALRWTREALGEQRFYSLPPDERADALAELAEHLDNAEETEWDRLDHFTDPAMRAERERTLAQLHTNGLAYTLPMMLDAACRIGPMPSDAAELLMQSVVNMARRLMPAPATQQVMLDLFCTLLPQLQGNARAGGGARLMAMLPELPAIGDQLRLFNRILLCPPGTPPSENRLSHLDVAGQYALTQAVFSQLPNMGEHTMREEAMKLLDNQLAPGRLGRFPGAALESLLTNAARLPVPASSRPQLLSIIERALEVLPGERIARPLRKLLERAIQPPAWHLDAREAAAWHDISPRLMQAWHHLLPRLPAVQRADALAFAVTRAPDLLPIALGQLAAVPVDEHRAMLRGIGDPLRAAFADTIANTLVGSPDLLHDAIHHALSIAPAGQRTTVVASLAGTLAWTATAVSSPFRDDVALFMEEVGRRLLGSVPHEQLESTLAAFFRRSELPSLPSLAARHLRSLNLADEAPVLAALTHEVALLDPTTRALVFSFVTERLAAQTAGQAGAFARIAKGLPPDVARTWARQLQTELDAELGLSLASGPRATVEPPHLERRAAEAGQALEIRLSSQPGPSEAQGDAWNRYGTAVAMIEALHAQYPGPGPGPHA
;
A
#
# COMPACT_ATOMS: atom_id res chain seq x y z
N MET A 1 -49.07 -35.78 -21.23
CA MET A 1 -49.55 -36.85 -20.33
C MET A 1 -48.68 -36.87 -19.08
N LYS A 2 -49.19 -37.34 -17.93
CA LYS A 2 -48.40 -37.61 -16.70
C LYS A 2 -48.35 -39.13 -16.46
N VAL A 3 -47.17 -39.69 -16.19
CA VAL A 3 -46.98 -41.00 -15.52
C VAL A 3 -45.69 -40.93 -14.68
N ASN A 4 -45.69 -41.53 -13.47
CA ASN A 4 -44.64 -41.59 -12.44
C ASN A 4 -44.91 -42.85 -11.56
N PRO A 5 -44.07 -43.26 -10.58
CA PRO A 5 -42.63 -43.04 -10.38
C PRO A 5 -41.83 -44.35 -10.67
N PRO A 6 -41.41 -45.30 -9.75
CA PRO A 6 -41.38 -45.38 -8.27
C PRO A 6 -40.01 -45.73 -7.59
N ALA A 7 -39.95 -45.49 -6.27
CA ALA A 7 -39.28 -46.24 -5.19
C ALA A 7 -37.77 -46.61 -5.18
N SER A 8 -37.08 -46.15 -4.11
CA SER A 8 -36.18 -46.97 -3.25
C SER A 8 -35.99 -46.31 -1.85
N PRO A 9 -35.81 -47.07 -0.75
CA PRO A 9 -35.59 -46.58 0.63
C PRO A 9 -34.08 -46.40 0.95
N GLY A 10 -33.64 -45.92 2.12
CA GLY A 10 -34.34 -45.46 3.33
C GLY A 10 -33.92 -46.21 4.61
N ALA A 11 -33.12 -45.57 5.50
CA ALA A 11 -32.69 -46.06 6.82
C ALA A 11 -32.28 -44.87 7.74
N SER A 12 -32.10 -45.05 9.05
CA SER A 12 -31.79 -43.94 9.99
C SER A 12 -31.31 -44.35 11.40
N VAL A 13 -30.48 -43.47 12.00
CA VAL A 13 -30.37 -43.09 13.45
C VAL A 13 -30.08 -44.16 14.54
N ALA A 14 -29.02 -43.93 15.33
CA ALA A 14 -28.99 -44.09 16.81
C ALA A 14 -27.73 -43.44 17.44
N SER A 15 -27.81 -43.07 18.74
CA SER A 15 -26.73 -42.43 19.56
C SER A 15 -26.13 -43.46 20.58
N PRO A 16 -25.47 -43.18 21.75
CA PRO A 16 -25.50 -41.97 22.62
C PRO A 16 -24.19 -41.58 23.40
N SER A 17 -24.39 -40.62 24.34
CA SER A 17 -23.68 -40.38 25.62
C SER A 17 -22.67 -39.22 25.73
N ALA A 18 -22.59 -38.68 26.96
CA ALA A 18 -21.99 -37.39 27.32
C ALA A 18 -21.55 -37.36 28.80
N ALA A 19 -20.68 -36.41 29.19
CA ALA A 19 -20.75 -35.61 30.44
C ALA A 19 -19.45 -34.82 30.70
N GLN A 20 -19.58 -33.60 31.24
CA GLN A 20 -18.56 -32.80 31.97
C GLN A 20 -17.29 -32.39 31.18
N GLU A 21 -16.51 -31.37 31.55
CA GLU A 21 -16.59 -30.46 32.71
C GLU A 21 -16.27 -28.99 32.31
N ALA A 22 -16.09 -28.07 33.26
CA ALA A 22 -15.91 -26.64 33.03
C ALA A 22 -14.63 -26.04 33.67
N ALA A 23 -14.33 -24.79 33.30
CA ALA A 23 -13.23 -23.92 33.77
C ALA A 23 -11.81 -24.24 33.23
N GLY A 24 -11.10 -23.20 32.76
CA GLY A 24 -9.77 -23.36 32.13
C GLY A 24 -9.18 -22.11 31.45
N ALA A 25 -9.18 -20.96 32.14
CA ALA A 25 -8.34 -19.76 31.95
C ALA A 25 -7.92 -19.25 30.53
N GLN A 26 -8.20 -17.96 30.27
CA GLN A 26 -7.37 -17.08 29.42
C GLN A 26 -5.93 -16.96 30.00
N PRO A 27 -4.87 -16.55 29.23
CA PRO A 27 -4.91 -15.36 28.35
C PRO A 27 -3.98 -15.35 27.10
N SER A 28 -3.85 -14.14 26.52
CA SER A 28 -2.70 -13.57 25.79
C SER A 28 -2.22 -14.19 24.46
N SER A 29 -2.54 -13.47 23.38
CA SER A 29 -1.62 -13.00 22.32
C SER A 29 -0.30 -13.76 22.05
N THR A 30 -0.17 -14.25 20.82
CA THR A 30 1.12 -14.44 20.12
C THR A 30 1.05 -13.91 18.70
N GLU A 31 2.08 -13.20 18.27
CA GLU A 31 2.24 -12.65 16.92
C GLU A 31 2.57 -13.76 15.89
N PRO A 32 2.30 -13.56 14.59
CA PRO A 32 2.67 -14.51 13.55
C PRO A 32 4.18 -14.46 13.27
N SER A 33 4.99 -15.13 14.10
CA SER A 33 6.44 -15.27 13.92
C SER A 33 6.78 -16.12 12.69
N GLY A 34 6.79 -15.50 11.51
CA GLY A 34 6.99 -16.12 10.20
C GLY A 34 8.43 -16.55 9.87
N SER A 35 9.20 -17.04 10.84
CA SER A 35 10.57 -17.51 10.64
C SER A 35 10.58 -18.88 9.93
N ARG A 36 10.56 -18.89 8.60
CA ARG A 36 10.84 -20.10 7.81
C ARG A 36 12.29 -20.54 8.06
N THR A 37 12.46 -21.63 8.80
CA THR A 37 13.73 -22.37 8.88
C THR A 37 14.07 -22.94 7.51
N HIS A 38 15.23 -22.60 6.97
CA HIS A 38 15.80 -23.35 5.85
C HIS A 38 16.02 -24.82 6.24
N ALA A 39 16.03 -25.71 5.26
CA ALA A 39 16.47 -27.09 5.45
C ALA A 39 17.99 -27.12 5.65
N ALA A 40 18.44 -26.86 6.88
CA ALA A 40 19.84 -26.66 7.27
C ALA A 40 20.67 -27.97 7.31
N GLY A 41 20.59 -28.76 6.23
CA GLY A 41 21.18 -30.10 6.13
C GLY A 41 22.01 -30.36 4.86
N SER A 42 22.01 -29.47 3.86
CA SER A 42 22.86 -29.64 2.67
C SER A 42 24.23 -28.94 2.81
N PRO A 43 25.32 -29.50 2.24
CA PRO A 43 26.63 -28.84 2.23
C PRO A 43 26.62 -27.50 1.46
N LEU A 44 25.76 -27.38 0.45
CA LEU A 44 25.60 -26.14 -0.34
C LEU A 44 24.92 -25.03 0.48
N ALA A 45 23.89 -25.33 1.28
CA ALA A 45 23.25 -24.34 2.15
C ALA A 45 24.24 -23.68 3.13
N SER A 46 25.25 -24.43 3.60
CA SER A 46 26.33 -23.91 4.45
C SER A 46 27.28 -22.93 3.74
N LEU A 47 27.30 -22.93 2.39
CA LEU A 47 27.99 -21.93 1.57
C LEU A 47 27.04 -20.77 1.21
N ALA A 48 25.75 -21.03 1.02
CA ALA A 48 24.73 -20.05 0.70
C ALA A 48 24.48 -19.03 1.83
N GLU A 49 24.50 -19.44 3.11
CA GLU A 49 24.40 -18.49 4.25
C GLU A 49 25.49 -17.41 4.23
N LEU A 50 26.68 -17.72 3.69
CA LEU A 50 27.77 -16.75 3.56
C LEU A 50 27.53 -15.74 2.42
N SER A 51 26.81 -16.10 1.34
CA SER A 51 26.57 -15.19 0.20
C SER A 51 25.77 -13.94 0.60
N GLN A 52 24.89 -14.08 1.60
CA GLN A 52 24.07 -12.99 2.13
C GLN A 52 24.92 -11.83 2.68
N THR A 53 26.12 -12.12 3.19
CA THR A 53 27.05 -11.11 3.72
C THR A 53 27.47 -10.09 2.65
N ARG A 54 27.59 -10.51 1.38
CA ARG A 54 27.91 -9.64 0.24
C ARG A 54 26.79 -8.63 -0.05
N ARG A 55 25.52 -9.03 0.10
CA ARG A 55 24.36 -8.11 -0.06
C ARG A 55 24.20 -7.17 1.15
N ALA A 56 24.46 -7.66 2.36
CA ALA A 56 24.39 -6.85 3.58
C ALA A 56 25.40 -5.69 3.61
N GLY A 57 26.59 -5.88 3.03
CA GLY A 57 27.63 -4.85 2.98
C GLY A 57 27.37 -3.65 2.05
N VAL A 58 26.37 -3.73 1.16
CA VAL A 58 26.11 -2.69 0.13
C VAL A 58 24.86 -1.86 0.43
N LYS A 59 23.84 -2.44 1.10
CA LYS A 59 22.62 -1.70 1.46
C LYS A 59 22.83 -0.81 2.69
N ARG A 60 23.10 0.47 2.46
CA ARG A 60 22.71 1.51 3.43
C ARG A 60 21.19 1.43 3.65
N PRO A 61 20.68 1.40 4.89
CA PRO A 61 19.29 1.71 5.11
C PRO A 61 19.07 3.20 4.78
N ALA A 62 18.12 3.48 3.89
CA ALA A 62 17.47 4.78 3.89
C ALA A 62 16.59 4.86 5.15
N GLY A 63 16.57 6.01 5.81
CA GLY A 63 15.72 6.23 6.98
C GLY A 63 14.32 6.67 6.55
N ASP A 64 13.33 6.21 7.32
CA ASP A 64 12.10 6.96 7.61
C ASP A 64 12.13 7.25 9.12
N ASP A 65 11.81 8.47 9.51
CA ASP A 65 11.79 8.94 10.89
C ASP A 65 10.37 8.90 11.50
N ASP A 66 10.31 9.11 12.82
CA ASP A 66 9.16 9.40 13.67
C ASP A 66 8.15 8.29 14.07
N ALA A 67 8.23 7.98 15.37
CA ALA A 67 7.16 7.61 16.31
C ALA A 67 6.35 6.29 16.11
N GLY A 68 6.29 5.39 17.10
CA GLY A 68 7.00 5.39 18.39
C GLY A 68 6.44 4.36 19.37
N SER A 69 7.33 3.62 20.03
CA SER A 69 7.02 2.77 21.19
C SER A 69 8.26 2.66 22.08
N SER A 70 8.07 2.75 23.39
CA SER A 70 9.16 2.70 24.37
C SER A 70 9.14 1.39 25.15
N ASP A 71 10.18 0.57 25.01
CA ASP A 71 10.53 -0.47 25.99
C ASP A 71 12.06 -0.54 26.14
N GLU A 72 12.57 -0.45 27.37
CA GLU A 72 13.99 -0.57 27.66
C GLU A 72 14.46 -2.04 27.55
N PRO A 73 15.52 -2.36 26.81
CA PRO A 73 16.15 -3.68 26.93
C PRO A 73 16.79 -3.82 28.33
N PRO A 74 16.56 -4.93 29.05
CA PRO A 74 16.89 -5.04 30.46
C PRO A 74 18.39 -4.91 30.74
N ARG A 75 18.72 -4.23 31.85
CA ARG A 75 20.10 -3.98 32.30
C ARG A 75 20.92 -5.27 32.36
N LYS A 76 21.91 -5.40 31.48
CA LYS A 76 22.88 -6.49 31.49
C LYS A 76 23.57 -6.55 32.85
N MET A 77 23.34 -7.63 33.62
CA MET A 77 24.15 -7.91 34.80
C MET A 77 25.64 -7.99 34.41
N PRO A 78 26.56 -7.45 35.23
CA PRO A 78 27.98 -7.54 34.94
C PRO A 78 28.42 -9.01 35.00
N ARG A 79 28.70 -9.60 33.83
CA ARG A 79 29.39 -10.90 33.75
C ARG A 79 30.68 -10.77 34.56
N ARG A 80 30.86 -11.63 35.56
CA ARG A 80 32.08 -11.69 36.37
C ARG A 80 33.27 -11.94 35.44
N SER A 81 34.02 -10.90 35.13
CA SER A 81 35.28 -11.04 34.41
C SER A 81 36.25 -11.77 35.33
N VAL A 82 36.56 -13.02 34.98
CA VAL A 82 37.71 -13.73 35.54
C VAL A 82 38.94 -13.00 35.01
N LYS A 83 39.34 -11.94 35.73
CA LYS A 83 40.64 -11.31 35.55
C LYS A 83 41.70 -12.34 35.91
N PHE A 84 42.21 -13.04 34.91
CA PHE A 84 43.54 -13.61 35.02
C PHE A 84 44.47 -12.46 35.34
N ALA A 85 45.00 -12.44 36.57
CA ALA A 85 45.97 -11.46 37.03
C ALA A 85 47.34 -11.76 36.41
N MET A 86 47.41 -11.77 35.08
CA MET A 86 48.66 -11.65 34.35
C MET A 86 49.23 -10.28 34.67
N SER A 87 50.14 -10.24 35.64
CA SER A 87 50.86 -9.04 36.05
C SER A 87 51.84 -8.63 34.95
N PHE A 88 51.30 -8.06 33.88
CA PHE A 88 52.06 -7.45 32.81
C PHE A 88 52.84 -6.27 33.38
N ARG A 89 54.08 -6.50 33.79
CA ARG A 89 55.02 -5.44 34.12
C ARG A 89 55.56 -4.84 32.83
N GLU A 90 54.73 -4.04 32.16
CA GLU A 90 55.28 -2.95 31.36
C GLU A 90 56.16 -2.09 32.27
N GLY A 91 57.32 -1.65 31.77
CA GLY A 91 58.22 -0.79 32.55
C GLY A 91 59.05 -1.49 33.64
N VAL A 92 59.34 -2.79 33.53
CA VAL A 92 60.69 -3.21 33.96
C VAL A 92 61.64 -2.70 32.87
N PRO A 93 62.68 -1.89 33.19
CA PRO A 93 63.75 -1.70 32.22
C PRO A 93 64.36 -3.07 31.87
N PRO A 94 65.05 -3.23 30.73
CA PRO A 94 65.89 -4.41 30.57
C PRO A 94 66.81 -4.47 31.78
N ARG A 95 66.67 -5.51 32.62
CA ARG A 95 67.63 -5.75 33.70
C ARG A 95 68.95 -5.92 32.97
N SER A 96 69.82 -4.93 33.09
CA SER A 96 71.14 -4.96 32.51
C SER A 96 71.75 -6.31 32.87
N ALA A 97 72.22 -7.04 31.86
CA ALA A 97 73.03 -8.22 32.11
C ALA A 97 74.12 -7.75 33.07
N LEU A 98 74.10 -8.29 34.29
CA LEU A 98 74.96 -7.80 35.36
C LEU A 98 76.36 -8.35 35.08
N ALA A 99 77.03 -7.70 34.13
CA ALA A 99 78.45 -7.79 33.83
C ALA A 99 79.26 -7.20 35.00
N ARG A 100 79.03 -7.81 36.17
CA ARG A 100 79.93 -7.74 37.31
C ARG A 100 81.30 -8.18 36.78
N HIS A 101 82.31 -7.41 37.14
CA HIS A 101 83.65 -7.56 36.58
C HIS A 101 84.14 -9.01 36.76
N ALA A 102 84.95 -9.49 35.82
CA ALA A 102 85.51 -10.83 35.87
C ALA A 102 86.15 -11.05 37.25
N ALA A 103 85.54 -11.91 38.05
CA ALA A 103 85.95 -12.08 39.44
C ALA A 103 87.30 -12.80 39.44
N THR A 104 88.30 -12.18 40.04
CA THR A 104 89.61 -12.79 40.31
C THR A 104 89.57 -13.76 41.49
N ASP A 105 88.38 -14.24 41.84
CA ASP A 105 88.06 -14.99 43.04
C ASP A 105 87.14 -16.16 42.66
N ALA A 106 87.53 -17.38 43.04
CA ALA A 106 87.02 -18.61 42.45
C ALA A 106 85.56 -18.89 42.86
N GLU A 107 85.22 -18.70 44.14
CA GLU A 107 83.85 -18.91 44.63
C GLU A 107 82.84 -18.00 43.89
N GLN A 108 83.26 -16.79 43.54
CA GLN A 108 82.42 -15.83 42.83
C GLN A 108 82.23 -16.21 41.35
N ALA A 109 83.15 -16.98 40.75
CA ALA A 109 83.00 -17.55 39.42
C ALA A 109 82.02 -18.73 39.42
N ASP A 110 82.19 -19.70 40.34
CA ASP A 110 81.28 -20.84 40.52
C ASP A 110 79.84 -20.36 40.78
N ILE A 111 79.67 -19.35 41.65
CA ILE A 111 78.37 -18.73 41.91
C ILE A 111 77.75 -18.13 40.62
N ASN A 112 78.55 -17.51 39.75
CA ASN A 112 78.05 -16.94 38.50
C ASN A 112 77.65 -18.04 37.50
N GLU A 113 78.47 -19.09 37.33
CA GLU A 113 78.15 -20.23 36.44
C GLU A 113 76.91 -20.99 36.94
N GLN A 114 76.80 -21.22 38.24
CA GLN A 114 75.65 -21.90 38.83
C GLN A 114 74.39 -21.03 38.79
N ILE A 115 74.50 -19.69 38.87
CA ILE A 115 73.40 -18.77 38.57
C ILE A 115 72.97 -18.89 37.10
N GLU A 116 73.90 -18.98 36.14
CA GLU A 116 73.54 -19.13 34.73
C GLU A 116 72.90 -20.49 34.44
N THR A 117 73.43 -21.57 35.03
CA THR A 117 72.87 -22.93 34.90
C THR A 117 71.45 -22.98 35.48
N ASN A 118 71.21 -22.36 36.64
CA ASN A 118 69.88 -22.26 37.23
C ASN A 118 68.93 -21.38 36.41
N GLN A 119 69.41 -20.30 35.77
CA GLN A 119 68.60 -19.49 34.85
C GLN A 119 68.22 -20.29 33.58
N ARG A 120 69.16 -21.03 32.99
CA ARG A 120 68.91 -21.93 31.86
C ARG A 120 67.91 -23.02 32.24
N ALA A 121 68.08 -23.68 33.38
CA ALA A 121 67.14 -24.70 33.89
C ALA A 121 65.73 -24.14 34.16
N PHE A 122 65.63 -22.96 34.76
CA PHE A 122 64.35 -22.27 34.99
C PHE A 122 63.66 -21.89 33.68
N LEU A 123 64.41 -21.46 32.65
CA LEU A 123 63.87 -21.20 31.32
C LEU A 123 63.36 -22.48 30.63
N VAL A 124 64.07 -23.62 30.77
CA VAL A 124 63.61 -24.93 30.28
C VAL A 124 62.31 -25.33 30.99
N GLN A 125 62.24 -25.29 32.32
CA GLN A 125 60.99 -25.58 33.06
C GLN A 125 59.85 -24.62 32.67
N GLN A 126 60.13 -23.33 32.46
CA GLN A 126 59.15 -22.35 31.98
C GLN A 126 58.63 -22.64 30.56
N MET A 127 59.42 -23.30 29.72
CA MET A 127 59.03 -23.75 28.38
C MET A 127 58.22 -25.05 28.45
N GLU A 128 58.70 -26.03 29.20
CA GLU A 128 58.04 -27.34 29.41
C GLU A 128 56.66 -27.18 30.05
N ALA A 129 56.54 -26.35 31.09
CA ALA A 129 55.25 -26.05 31.74
C ALA A 129 54.24 -25.36 30.80
N LYS A 130 54.71 -24.75 29.70
CA LYS A 130 53.86 -24.12 28.67
C LYS A 130 53.60 -25.02 27.46
N GLN A 131 54.36 -26.10 27.26
CA GLN A 131 54.13 -27.04 26.16
C GLN A 131 52.68 -27.57 26.10
N PRO A 132 51.99 -27.93 27.19
CA PRO A 132 50.60 -28.38 27.12
C PRO A 132 49.68 -27.33 26.49
N VAL A 133 49.84 -26.06 26.86
CA VAL A 133 49.06 -24.93 26.32
C VAL A 133 49.43 -24.67 24.86
N VAL A 134 50.72 -24.71 24.51
CA VAL A 134 51.18 -24.56 23.12
C VAL A 134 50.61 -25.67 22.23
N ARG A 135 50.64 -26.93 22.66
CA ARG A 135 50.03 -28.06 21.93
C ARG A 135 48.51 -27.88 21.78
N LEU A 136 47.83 -27.39 22.81
CA LEU A 136 46.39 -27.07 22.76
C LEU A 136 46.08 -25.96 21.74
N LEU A 137 46.90 -24.90 21.68
CA LEU A 137 46.80 -23.82 20.69
C LEU A 137 47.31 -24.20 19.29
N GLN A 138 48.00 -25.33 19.16
CA GLN A 138 48.35 -25.97 17.88
C GLN A 138 47.26 -26.94 17.38
N SER A 139 46.29 -27.31 18.23
CA SER A 139 45.16 -28.18 17.87
C SER A 139 43.97 -27.41 17.24
N GLU A 140 42.91 -28.13 16.90
CA GLU A 140 41.62 -27.59 16.43
C GLU A 140 41.06 -26.48 17.35
N LEU A 141 41.22 -26.61 18.68
CA LEU A 141 40.79 -25.57 19.62
C LEU A 141 41.55 -24.24 19.38
N GLY A 142 42.79 -24.28 18.91
CA GLY A 142 43.54 -23.11 18.50
C GLY A 142 42.95 -22.40 17.27
N ALA A 143 42.37 -23.16 16.33
CA ALA A 143 41.65 -22.60 15.18
C ALA A 143 40.30 -21.98 15.60
N GLU A 144 39.56 -22.64 16.50
CA GLU A 144 38.28 -22.11 16.99
C GLU A 144 38.47 -20.88 17.91
N ILE A 145 39.54 -20.85 18.73
CA ILE A 145 39.93 -19.64 19.46
C ILE A 145 40.31 -18.52 18.48
N ALA A 146 41.11 -18.82 17.44
CA ALA A 146 41.48 -17.83 16.44
C ALA A 146 40.26 -17.26 15.69
N ARG A 147 39.25 -18.08 15.39
CA ARG A 147 37.98 -17.70 14.74
C ARG A 147 37.24 -16.55 15.44
N HIS A 148 37.40 -16.43 16.76
CA HIS A 148 36.77 -15.38 17.58
C HIS A 148 37.71 -14.22 17.95
N LEU A 149 38.99 -14.26 17.58
CA LEU A 149 39.95 -13.19 17.84
C LEU A 149 39.97 -12.12 16.73
N PRO A 150 40.19 -10.83 17.06
CA PRO A 150 40.45 -9.79 16.06
C PRO A 150 41.66 -10.13 15.18
N ALA A 151 41.63 -9.68 13.93
CA ALA A 151 42.65 -9.97 12.92
C ALA A 151 44.05 -9.38 13.21
N GLN A 152 44.27 -8.72 14.35
CA GLN A 152 45.56 -8.30 14.87
C GLN A 152 46.08 -9.21 16.01
N ASP A 153 45.18 -9.78 16.81
CA ASP A 153 45.52 -10.71 17.89
C ASP A 153 45.66 -12.15 17.38
N GLN A 154 44.94 -12.53 16.32
CA GLN A 154 45.27 -13.71 15.51
C GLN A 154 46.75 -13.70 15.10
N ARG A 155 47.23 -12.59 14.50
CA ARG A 155 48.65 -12.45 14.07
C ARG A 155 49.63 -12.58 15.23
N ARG A 156 49.26 -12.12 16.44
CA ARG A 156 50.09 -12.26 17.66
C ARG A 156 50.14 -13.71 18.13
N LEU A 157 49.01 -14.41 18.08
CA LEU A 157 48.92 -15.85 18.37
C LEU A 157 49.78 -16.64 17.38
N ASP A 158 49.57 -16.45 16.08
CA ASP A 158 50.29 -17.19 15.04
C ASP A 158 51.79 -16.92 15.04
N ALA A 159 52.22 -15.66 15.24
CA ALA A 159 53.64 -15.30 15.34
C ALA A 159 54.33 -15.80 16.62
N THR A 160 53.58 -16.24 17.64
CA THR A 160 54.14 -16.84 18.86
C THR A 160 54.08 -18.37 18.88
N LEU A 161 53.33 -19.00 17.97
CA LEU A 161 53.23 -20.44 17.84
C LEU A 161 54.19 -20.97 16.77
N ALA A 162 55.38 -21.39 17.19
CA ALA A 162 56.30 -22.13 16.33
C ALA A 162 55.61 -23.42 15.82
N ARG A 163 55.23 -23.41 14.53
CA ARG A 163 54.55 -24.48 13.80
C ARG A 163 55.34 -24.78 12.52
N SER A 164 55.46 -26.04 12.14
CA SER A 164 56.03 -26.40 10.82
C SER A 164 55.16 -25.82 9.69
N PRO A 165 55.68 -25.67 8.46
CA PRO A 165 54.89 -25.19 7.33
C PRO A 165 53.59 -26.02 7.12
N GLU A 166 53.65 -27.33 7.35
CA GLU A 166 52.50 -28.25 7.24
C GLU A 166 51.47 -27.96 8.32
N ALA A 167 51.90 -27.80 9.58
CA ALA A 167 51.01 -27.44 10.68
C ALA A 167 50.41 -26.03 10.53
N ARG A 168 51.08 -25.12 9.80
CA ARG A 168 50.53 -23.82 9.41
C ARG A 168 49.53 -23.93 8.26
N TYR A 169 49.75 -24.83 7.31
CA TYR A 169 48.77 -25.14 6.26
C TYR A 169 47.51 -25.79 6.82
N GLU A 170 47.63 -26.85 7.63
CA GLU A 170 46.47 -27.54 8.22
C GLU A 170 45.71 -26.61 9.19
N HIS A 171 46.39 -25.72 9.93
CA HIS A 171 45.71 -24.66 10.68
C HIS A 171 44.91 -23.73 9.76
N ALA A 172 45.47 -23.32 8.61
CA ALA A 172 44.75 -22.50 7.64
C ALA A 172 43.52 -23.21 7.05
N ARG A 173 43.55 -24.54 6.87
CA ARG A 173 42.40 -25.35 6.45
C ARG A 173 41.26 -25.36 7.47
N LEU A 174 41.59 -25.38 8.77
CA LEU A 174 40.62 -25.43 9.87
C LEU A 174 39.92 -24.08 10.10
N LEU A 175 40.45 -22.99 9.55
CA LEU A 175 39.79 -21.68 9.55
C LEU A 175 38.71 -21.61 8.44
N PRO A 176 37.64 -20.80 8.63
CA PRO A 176 36.70 -20.48 7.55
C PRO A 176 37.45 -19.97 6.30
N PRO A 177 37.06 -20.31 5.05
CA PRO A 177 37.97 -20.17 3.90
C PRO A 177 38.44 -18.73 3.66
N GLN A 178 37.57 -17.72 3.87
CA GLN A 178 37.92 -16.30 3.88
C GLN A 178 39.10 -15.95 4.83
N MET A 179 39.17 -16.58 6.01
CA MET A 179 40.22 -16.37 7.00
C MET A 179 41.45 -17.22 6.71
N GLY A 180 41.29 -18.48 6.27
CA GLY A 180 42.39 -19.34 5.82
C GLY A 180 43.14 -18.73 4.63
N GLY A 181 42.41 -18.17 3.66
CA GLY A 181 43.00 -17.42 2.55
C GLY A 181 43.68 -16.11 2.98
N ALA A 182 43.11 -15.39 3.96
CA ALA A 182 43.72 -14.17 4.51
C ALA A 182 44.99 -14.46 5.35
N TYR A 183 45.09 -15.66 5.94
CA TYR A 183 46.31 -16.19 6.57
C TYR A 183 47.38 -16.52 5.51
N LEU A 184 47.04 -17.36 4.52
CA LEU A 184 47.97 -17.77 3.46
C LEU A 184 48.41 -16.63 2.53
N ASN A 185 47.64 -15.56 2.44
CA ASN A 185 48.05 -14.31 1.79
C ASN A 185 49.23 -13.61 2.50
N ARG A 186 49.66 -14.08 3.68
CA ARG A 186 50.80 -13.58 4.47
C ARG A 186 51.91 -14.61 4.71
N ASP A 187 51.61 -15.92 4.63
CA ASP A 187 52.57 -17.02 4.87
C ASP A 187 53.00 -17.66 3.54
N GLU A 188 54.23 -17.38 3.10
CA GLU A 188 54.78 -17.88 1.84
C GLU A 188 55.05 -19.39 1.84
N GLU A 189 55.45 -19.96 2.98
CA GLU A 189 55.83 -21.37 3.09
C GLU A 189 54.58 -22.26 3.15
N ALA A 190 53.58 -21.86 3.96
CA ALA A 190 52.29 -22.54 4.00
C ALA A 190 51.56 -22.41 2.65
N LEU A 191 51.66 -21.25 1.96
CA LEU A 191 51.09 -21.07 0.63
C LEU A 191 51.76 -21.96 -0.43
N ALA A 192 53.08 -22.16 -0.34
CA ALA A 192 53.80 -23.06 -1.24
C ALA A 192 53.36 -24.53 -1.08
N LEU A 193 53.15 -24.99 0.15
CA LEU A 193 52.70 -26.37 0.42
C LEU A 193 51.31 -26.70 -0.15
N VAL A 194 50.41 -25.73 -0.28
CA VAL A 194 49.07 -25.98 -0.87
C VAL A 194 49.18 -26.36 -2.35
N LEU A 195 50.27 -25.96 -3.01
CA LEU A 195 50.57 -26.26 -4.42
C LEU A 195 51.66 -27.33 -4.59
N ALA A 196 52.19 -27.89 -3.50
CA ALA A 196 53.17 -28.96 -3.58
C ALA A 196 52.52 -30.23 -4.16
N GLU A 197 53.20 -30.88 -5.11
CA GLU A 197 52.79 -32.17 -5.67
C GLU A 197 53.14 -33.36 -4.77
N THR A 198 53.89 -33.13 -3.70
CA THR A 198 54.38 -34.13 -2.74
C THR A 198 53.88 -33.87 -1.32
N ASP A 199 53.90 -34.90 -0.49
CA ASP A 199 53.75 -34.79 0.96
C ASP A 199 55.05 -34.32 1.66
N ALA A 200 55.01 -34.28 2.99
CA ALA A 200 56.13 -33.90 3.86
C ALA A 200 57.30 -34.91 3.88
N HIS A 201 57.17 -36.04 3.18
CA HIS A 201 58.18 -37.09 3.05
C HIS A 201 58.70 -37.21 1.60
N GLY A 202 58.21 -36.34 0.69
CA GLY A 202 58.59 -36.33 -0.72
C GLY A 202 57.85 -37.34 -1.59
N ALA A 203 56.87 -38.08 -1.05
CA ALA A 203 56.03 -38.98 -1.82
C ALA A 203 54.97 -38.20 -2.61
N PRO A 204 54.63 -38.59 -3.86
CA PRO A 204 53.66 -37.87 -4.68
C PRO A 204 52.25 -37.98 -4.10
N LEU A 205 51.57 -36.85 -3.93
CA LEU A 205 50.17 -36.80 -3.47
C LEU A 205 49.24 -37.52 -4.44
N SER A 206 48.19 -38.16 -3.91
CA SER A 206 47.09 -38.72 -4.68
C SER A 206 46.33 -37.63 -5.47
N ALA A 207 45.62 -38.03 -6.53
CA ALA A 207 44.79 -37.10 -7.31
C ALA A 207 43.75 -36.39 -6.42
N ASP A 208 43.07 -37.15 -5.55
CA ASP A 208 42.11 -36.66 -4.56
C ASP A 208 42.73 -35.58 -3.65
N ALA A 209 43.92 -35.82 -3.09
CA ALA A 209 44.59 -34.86 -2.22
C ALA A 209 45.00 -33.59 -2.97
N ARG A 210 45.52 -33.72 -4.20
CA ARG A 210 45.85 -32.55 -5.05
C ARG A 210 44.61 -31.73 -5.38
N LEU A 211 43.51 -32.40 -5.71
CA LEU A 211 42.24 -31.78 -6.09
C LEU A 211 41.55 -31.09 -4.89
N ASP A 212 41.60 -31.72 -3.70
CA ASP A 212 41.15 -31.16 -2.43
C ASP A 212 41.93 -29.88 -2.08
N ARG A 213 43.27 -29.92 -2.09
CA ARG A 213 44.11 -28.72 -1.84
C ARG A 213 43.84 -27.61 -2.86
N ALA A 214 43.77 -27.96 -4.15
CA ALA A 214 43.59 -27.00 -5.24
C ALA A 214 42.21 -26.31 -5.21
N SER A 215 41.14 -27.08 -4.98
CA SER A 215 39.77 -26.55 -4.88
C SER A 215 39.56 -25.70 -3.63
N TRP A 216 40.14 -26.12 -2.49
CA TRP A 216 40.10 -25.32 -1.26
C TRP A 216 40.89 -24.01 -1.40
N LEU A 217 42.08 -24.03 -2.01
CA LEU A 217 42.87 -22.80 -2.24
C LEU A 217 42.16 -21.82 -3.18
N LEU A 218 41.44 -22.32 -4.18
CA LEU A 218 40.62 -21.49 -5.06
C LEU A 218 39.52 -20.77 -4.26
N LEU A 219 38.72 -21.50 -3.47
CA LEU A 219 37.66 -20.94 -2.63
C LEU A 219 38.19 -19.97 -1.56
N ALA A 220 39.22 -20.38 -0.81
CA ALA A 220 39.82 -19.56 0.23
C ALA A 220 40.43 -18.27 -0.33
N GLY A 221 41.11 -18.36 -1.50
CA GLY A 221 41.73 -17.23 -2.16
C GLY A 221 40.76 -16.23 -2.78
N THR A 222 39.57 -16.66 -3.23
CA THR A 222 38.53 -15.74 -3.74
C THR A 222 37.75 -15.10 -2.60
N GLN A 223 37.34 -15.86 -1.58
CA GLN A 223 36.70 -15.29 -0.39
C GLN A 223 37.60 -14.28 0.34
N ALA A 224 38.90 -14.59 0.49
CA ALA A 224 39.86 -13.65 1.07
C ALA A 224 40.04 -12.36 0.24
N ALA A 225 39.71 -12.37 -1.05
CA ALA A 225 39.73 -11.17 -1.89
C ALA A 225 38.50 -10.25 -1.72
N ALA A 226 37.43 -10.75 -1.08
CA ALA A 226 36.22 -9.99 -0.79
C ALA A 226 36.23 -9.32 0.59
N LEU A 227 37.20 -9.65 1.46
CA LEU A 227 37.35 -9.01 2.77
C LEU A 227 37.93 -7.58 2.64
N PRO A 228 37.29 -6.54 3.22
CA PRO A 228 37.64 -5.14 2.95
C PRO A 228 39.08 -4.76 3.33
N ASP A 229 39.62 -5.36 4.40
CA ASP A 229 40.99 -5.10 4.88
C ASP A 229 42.08 -5.95 4.21
N VAL A 230 41.72 -6.86 3.28
CA VAL A 230 42.64 -7.88 2.74
C VAL A 230 43.05 -7.55 1.30
N LYS A 231 44.14 -6.79 1.18
CA LYS A 231 44.82 -6.61 -0.13
C LYS A 231 45.55 -7.90 -0.53
N VAL A 232 44.94 -8.67 -1.41
CA VAL A 232 45.50 -9.94 -1.91
C VAL A 232 46.77 -9.69 -2.74
N ILE A 233 47.90 -10.25 -2.30
CA ILE A 233 49.23 -9.98 -2.86
C ILE A 233 49.47 -10.72 -4.18
N GLY A 234 50.44 -10.25 -4.97
CA GLY A 234 50.76 -10.82 -6.29
C GLY A 234 51.11 -12.31 -6.26
N ARG A 235 51.67 -12.82 -5.16
CA ARG A 235 51.95 -14.25 -4.93
C ARG A 235 50.65 -15.05 -4.81
N MET A 236 49.75 -14.67 -3.91
CA MET A 236 48.44 -15.32 -3.75
C MET A 236 47.62 -15.31 -5.05
N ARG A 237 47.65 -14.21 -5.83
CA ARG A 237 47.02 -14.16 -7.17
C ARG A 237 47.69 -15.05 -8.23
N ARG A 238 48.95 -15.48 -8.05
CA ARG A 238 49.57 -16.53 -8.89
C ARG A 238 49.12 -17.90 -8.38
N ALA A 239 49.18 -18.10 -7.06
CA ALA A 239 48.82 -19.36 -6.42
C ALA A 239 47.38 -19.80 -6.72
N VAL A 240 46.39 -18.90 -6.62
CA VAL A 240 44.98 -19.18 -6.98
C VAL A 240 44.82 -19.56 -8.46
N ARG A 241 45.60 -18.94 -9.35
CA ARG A 241 45.60 -19.29 -10.79
C ARG A 241 46.26 -20.65 -11.04
N GLN A 242 47.33 -20.99 -10.32
CA GLN A 242 47.98 -22.30 -10.39
C GLN A 242 47.08 -23.40 -9.80
N ALA A 243 46.44 -23.15 -8.65
CA ALA A 243 45.46 -24.04 -8.04
C ALA A 243 44.33 -24.38 -9.01
N ARG A 244 43.76 -23.37 -9.69
CA ARG A 244 42.71 -23.60 -10.69
C ARG A 244 43.18 -24.40 -11.92
N VAL A 245 44.45 -24.25 -12.34
CA VAL A 245 45.02 -25.11 -13.40
C VAL A 245 45.20 -26.55 -12.90
N ALA A 246 45.74 -26.73 -11.69
CA ALA A 246 45.92 -28.04 -11.06
C ALA A 246 44.58 -28.76 -10.84
N LEU A 247 43.53 -28.04 -10.44
CA LEU A 247 42.16 -28.55 -10.26
C LEU A 247 41.70 -29.25 -11.55
N PHE A 248 41.70 -28.56 -12.70
CA PHE A 248 41.24 -29.17 -13.96
C PHE A 248 42.22 -30.20 -14.56
N GLN A 249 43.50 -30.19 -14.16
CA GLN A 249 44.47 -31.24 -14.54
C GLN A 249 44.36 -32.52 -13.68
N THR A 250 43.72 -32.45 -12.51
CA THR A 250 43.59 -33.57 -11.56
C THR A 250 42.16 -34.10 -11.45
N PHE A 251 41.14 -33.32 -11.81
CA PHE A 251 39.72 -33.66 -11.71
C PHE A 251 39.39 -35.07 -12.24
N ASP A 252 39.71 -35.33 -13.51
CA ASP A 252 39.37 -36.58 -14.21
C ASP A 252 40.17 -37.81 -13.71
N ARG A 253 41.11 -37.61 -12.77
CA ARG A 253 41.95 -38.64 -12.16
C ARG A 253 41.60 -38.93 -10.69
N ALA A 254 40.74 -38.12 -10.08
CA ALA A 254 40.35 -38.23 -8.69
C ALA A 254 39.08 -39.08 -8.50
N GLY A 255 38.88 -39.59 -7.28
CA GLY A 255 37.65 -40.29 -6.90
C GLY A 255 36.40 -39.39 -6.95
N PRO A 256 35.19 -39.97 -7.12
CA PRO A 256 33.96 -39.20 -7.33
C PRO A 256 33.60 -38.29 -6.14
N ALA A 257 33.93 -38.69 -4.91
CA ALA A 257 33.73 -37.85 -3.73
C ALA A 257 34.60 -36.57 -3.76
N ALA A 258 35.85 -36.68 -4.21
CA ALA A 258 36.76 -35.55 -4.36
C ALA A 258 36.37 -34.65 -5.54
N GLN A 259 35.85 -35.24 -6.64
CA GLN A 259 35.28 -34.49 -7.77
C GLN A 259 34.06 -33.64 -7.36
N ALA A 260 33.09 -34.25 -6.68
CA ALA A 260 31.89 -33.56 -6.18
C ALA A 260 32.26 -32.41 -5.23
N GLU A 261 33.11 -32.68 -4.24
CA GLU A 261 33.54 -31.69 -3.25
C GLU A 261 34.35 -30.53 -3.88
N ALA A 262 35.22 -30.84 -4.84
CA ALA A 262 35.94 -29.82 -5.59
C ALA A 262 35.01 -28.94 -6.45
N LEU A 263 33.92 -29.51 -6.97
CA LEU A 263 32.90 -28.78 -7.72
C LEU A 263 32.04 -27.90 -6.81
N ARG A 264 31.63 -28.35 -5.62
CA ARG A 264 30.99 -27.47 -4.60
C ARG A 264 31.84 -26.25 -4.28
N ARG A 265 33.14 -26.45 -4.08
CA ARG A 265 34.10 -25.37 -3.80
C ARG A 265 34.33 -24.45 -5.00
N LEU A 266 34.24 -24.97 -6.22
CA LEU A 266 34.28 -24.16 -7.45
C LEU A 266 33.02 -23.28 -7.57
N ILE A 267 31.83 -23.82 -7.28
CA ILE A 267 30.56 -23.07 -7.23
C ILE A 267 30.65 -21.98 -6.17
N GLY A 268 31.01 -22.33 -4.93
CA GLY A 268 31.22 -21.37 -3.84
C GLY A 268 32.31 -20.33 -4.14
N ALA A 269 33.27 -20.63 -5.01
CA ALA A 269 34.27 -19.65 -5.47
C ALA A 269 33.68 -18.66 -6.50
N CYS A 270 32.73 -19.07 -7.35
CA CYS A 270 32.04 -18.17 -8.28
C CYS A 270 31.31 -17.02 -7.55
N ALA A 271 30.72 -17.28 -6.37
CA ALA A 271 30.09 -16.25 -5.53
C ALA A 271 31.03 -15.08 -5.15
N TYR A 272 32.34 -15.31 -5.20
CA TYR A 272 33.40 -14.34 -4.86
C TYR A 272 34.37 -14.11 -6.03
N ALA A 273 33.95 -14.37 -7.26
CA ALA A 273 34.72 -14.06 -8.45
C ALA A 273 35.00 -12.55 -8.54
N GLY A 274 36.27 -12.19 -8.73
CA GLY A 274 36.72 -10.78 -8.74
C GLY A 274 36.28 -9.97 -9.95
N SER A 275 35.75 -10.63 -11.00
CA SER A 275 35.22 -10.01 -12.22
C SER A 275 34.11 -10.87 -12.83
N GLN A 276 33.18 -10.26 -13.58
CA GLN A 276 32.17 -10.98 -14.38
C GLN A 276 32.84 -11.96 -15.38
N ALA A 277 34.01 -11.61 -15.94
CA ALA A 277 34.75 -12.45 -16.87
C ALA A 277 35.27 -13.75 -16.21
N ASP A 278 35.74 -13.66 -14.96
CA ASP A 278 36.11 -14.83 -14.16
C ASP A 278 34.89 -15.66 -13.79
N ALA A 279 33.80 -15.03 -13.33
CA ALA A 279 32.55 -15.70 -12.99
C ALA A 279 31.99 -16.51 -14.18
N LEU A 280 31.85 -15.87 -15.34
CA LEU A 280 31.45 -16.52 -16.60
C LEU A 280 32.38 -17.65 -17.00
N ARG A 281 33.68 -17.56 -16.72
CA ARG A 281 34.64 -18.61 -17.07
C ARG A 281 34.57 -19.79 -16.12
N TRP A 282 34.44 -19.56 -14.80
CA TRP A 282 34.37 -20.61 -13.79
C TRP A 282 33.03 -21.35 -13.84
N THR A 283 31.91 -20.64 -14.08
CA THR A 283 30.60 -21.26 -14.29
C THR A 283 30.57 -22.18 -15.51
N ARG A 284 31.17 -21.78 -16.64
CA ARG A 284 31.34 -22.68 -17.81
C ARG A 284 32.28 -23.86 -17.53
N GLU A 285 33.26 -23.70 -16.65
CA GLU A 285 34.14 -24.79 -16.24
C GLU A 285 33.47 -25.75 -15.22
N ALA A 286 32.48 -25.27 -14.46
CA ALA A 286 31.64 -26.06 -13.55
C ALA A 286 30.55 -26.84 -14.31
N LEU A 287 29.87 -26.18 -15.26
CA LEU A 287 28.81 -26.76 -16.11
C LEU A 287 29.32 -27.72 -17.21
N GLY A 288 30.63 -28.00 -17.27
CA GLY A 288 31.20 -28.90 -18.28
C GLY A 288 30.58 -30.29 -18.22
N GLU A 289 30.22 -30.86 -19.38
CA GLU A 289 29.31 -32.02 -19.50
C GLU A 289 29.72 -33.27 -18.71
N GLN A 290 31.00 -33.51 -18.46
CA GLN A 290 31.46 -34.64 -17.62
C GLN A 290 31.66 -34.27 -16.14
N ARG A 291 31.79 -32.97 -15.83
CA ARG A 291 32.11 -32.49 -14.47
C ARG A 291 30.86 -32.21 -13.66
N PHE A 292 29.85 -31.55 -14.25
CA PHE A 292 28.66 -31.11 -13.52
C PHE A 292 27.93 -32.29 -12.84
N TYR A 293 27.82 -33.41 -13.54
CA TYR A 293 27.16 -34.63 -13.05
C TYR A 293 28.03 -35.47 -12.10
N SER A 294 29.22 -35.02 -11.72
CA SER A 294 29.95 -35.58 -10.56
C SER A 294 29.27 -35.24 -9.23
N LEU A 295 28.46 -34.16 -9.18
CA LEU A 295 27.61 -33.86 -8.02
C LEU A 295 26.56 -34.98 -7.81
N PRO A 296 26.19 -35.29 -6.56
CA PRO A 296 25.02 -36.10 -6.22
C PRO A 296 23.75 -35.60 -6.96
N PRO A 297 22.86 -36.49 -7.44
CA PRO A 297 21.68 -36.09 -8.23
C PRO A 297 20.77 -35.07 -7.55
N ASP A 298 20.71 -35.14 -6.22
CA ASP A 298 19.98 -34.28 -5.29
C ASP A 298 20.59 -32.87 -5.16
N GLU A 299 21.93 -32.72 -5.25
CA GLU A 299 22.60 -31.42 -5.17
C GLU A 299 22.57 -30.62 -6.48
N ARG A 300 22.32 -31.26 -7.63
CA ARG A 300 22.46 -30.65 -8.97
C ARG A 300 21.50 -29.50 -9.25
N ALA A 301 20.29 -29.53 -8.70
CA ALA A 301 19.30 -28.48 -8.92
C ALA A 301 19.71 -27.17 -8.23
N ASP A 302 20.05 -27.26 -6.94
CA ASP A 302 20.50 -26.12 -6.15
C ASP A 302 21.82 -25.58 -6.72
N ALA A 303 22.78 -26.45 -7.05
CA ALA A 303 24.04 -26.06 -7.69
C ALA A 303 23.87 -25.31 -9.02
N LEU A 304 22.88 -25.66 -9.84
CA LEU A 304 22.59 -24.95 -11.09
C LEU A 304 21.99 -23.55 -10.81
N ALA A 305 21.12 -23.46 -9.81
CA ALA A 305 20.50 -22.20 -9.40
C ALA A 305 21.50 -21.25 -8.73
N GLU A 306 22.36 -21.76 -7.84
CA GLU A 306 23.49 -21.03 -7.25
C GLU A 306 24.42 -20.48 -8.33
N LEU A 307 24.84 -21.30 -9.30
CA LEU A 307 25.69 -20.85 -10.40
C LEU A 307 25.06 -19.70 -11.22
N ALA A 308 23.74 -19.70 -11.41
CA ALA A 308 23.03 -18.61 -12.07
C ALA A 308 22.94 -17.36 -11.20
N GLU A 309 22.63 -17.49 -9.91
CA GLU A 309 22.59 -16.34 -8.99
C GLU A 309 24.00 -15.73 -8.78
N HIS A 310 25.05 -16.56 -8.79
CA HIS A 310 26.43 -16.09 -8.68
C HIS A 310 26.88 -15.32 -9.91
N LEU A 311 26.42 -15.69 -11.12
CA LEU A 311 26.60 -14.87 -12.33
C LEU A 311 25.83 -13.55 -12.23
N ASP A 312 24.55 -13.60 -11.85
CA ASP A 312 23.67 -12.43 -11.74
C ASP A 312 24.23 -11.40 -10.72
N ASN A 313 24.63 -11.85 -9.53
CA ASN A 313 25.28 -11.03 -8.50
C ASN A 313 26.65 -10.49 -8.95
N ALA A 314 27.44 -11.27 -9.71
CA ALA A 314 28.74 -10.83 -10.21
C ALA A 314 28.62 -9.79 -11.33
N GLU A 315 27.60 -9.91 -12.16
CA GLU A 315 27.23 -8.94 -13.17
C GLU A 315 26.68 -7.66 -12.56
N GLU A 316 25.70 -7.75 -11.66
CA GLU A 316 25.11 -6.61 -10.92
C GLU A 316 26.20 -5.72 -10.31
N THR A 317 27.14 -6.33 -9.57
CA THR A 317 28.26 -5.62 -8.96
C THR A 317 29.20 -4.95 -9.97
N GLU A 318 29.31 -5.43 -11.21
CA GLU A 318 30.12 -4.78 -12.26
C GLU A 318 29.36 -3.63 -12.95
N TRP A 319 28.04 -3.71 -13.08
CA TRP A 319 27.22 -2.59 -13.54
C TRP A 319 27.16 -1.46 -12.50
N ASP A 320 26.97 -1.77 -11.21
CA ASP A 320 27.00 -0.79 -10.11
C ASP A 320 28.37 -0.06 -10.00
N ARG A 321 29.46 -0.73 -10.42
CA ARG A 321 30.78 -0.12 -10.51
C ARG A 321 30.88 0.97 -11.58
N LEU A 322 29.99 1.02 -12.58
CA LEU A 322 29.97 2.10 -13.57
C LEU A 322 29.64 3.48 -12.96
N ASP A 323 28.80 3.52 -11.93
CA ASP A 323 28.45 4.78 -11.24
C ASP A 323 29.60 5.36 -10.39
N HIS A 324 30.66 4.60 -10.20
CA HIS A 324 31.88 5.06 -9.53
C HIS A 324 32.87 5.74 -10.49
N PHE A 325 32.63 5.72 -11.81
CA PHE A 325 33.47 6.42 -12.79
C PHE A 325 32.97 7.85 -13.04
N THR A 326 33.78 8.83 -12.65
CA THR A 326 33.50 10.27 -12.87
C THR A 326 33.83 10.75 -14.29
N ASP A 327 34.60 9.98 -15.06
CA ASP A 327 34.94 10.27 -16.45
C ASP A 327 33.94 9.55 -17.39
N PRO A 328 33.15 10.29 -18.20
CA PRO A 328 32.20 9.69 -19.13
C PRO A 328 32.87 8.88 -20.25
N ALA A 329 34.12 9.16 -20.63
CA ALA A 329 34.83 8.40 -21.64
C ALA A 329 35.22 7.01 -21.13
N MET A 330 35.86 6.93 -19.95
CA MET A 330 36.14 5.65 -19.29
C MET A 330 34.87 4.88 -18.92
N ARG A 331 33.80 5.57 -18.49
CA ARG A 331 32.50 4.91 -18.23
C ARG A 331 31.95 4.24 -19.49
N ALA A 332 31.91 4.95 -20.62
CA ALA A 332 31.41 4.40 -21.89
C ALA A 332 32.31 3.28 -22.47
N GLU A 333 33.63 3.32 -22.24
CA GLU A 333 34.53 2.21 -22.60
C GLU A 333 34.28 0.98 -21.73
N ARG A 334 34.11 1.17 -20.42
CA ARG A 334 33.80 0.08 -19.49
C ARG A 334 32.44 -0.55 -19.77
N GLU A 335 31.42 0.27 -20.03
CA GLU A 335 30.08 -0.15 -20.43
C GLU A 335 30.09 -1.02 -21.70
N ARG A 336 30.79 -0.60 -22.76
CA ARG A 336 30.98 -1.43 -23.98
C ARG A 336 31.67 -2.76 -23.66
N THR A 337 32.65 -2.75 -22.75
CA THR A 337 33.36 -3.96 -22.33
C THR A 337 32.43 -4.93 -21.57
N LEU A 338 31.59 -4.43 -20.67
CA LEU A 338 30.59 -5.24 -19.96
C LEU A 338 29.51 -5.76 -20.91
N ALA A 339 29.02 -4.95 -21.86
CA ALA A 339 28.08 -5.39 -22.89
C ALA A 339 28.64 -6.51 -23.78
N GLN A 340 29.93 -6.44 -24.14
CA GLN A 340 30.62 -7.51 -24.86
C GLN A 340 30.84 -8.76 -24.00
N LEU A 341 31.20 -8.63 -22.72
CA LEU A 341 31.33 -9.76 -21.81
C LEU A 341 30.00 -10.46 -21.55
N HIS A 342 28.93 -9.70 -21.38
CA HIS A 342 27.56 -10.17 -21.17
C HIS A 342 27.04 -10.94 -22.40
N THR A 343 27.04 -10.31 -23.58
CA THR A 343 26.50 -10.91 -24.82
C THR A 343 27.22 -12.20 -25.21
N ASN A 344 28.56 -12.21 -25.18
CA ASN A 344 29.34 -13.42 -25.42
C ASN A 344 29.18 -14.43 -24.27
N GLY A 345 29.11 -13.96 -23.03
CA GLY A 345 28.98 -14.78 -21.83
C GLY A 345 27.70 -15.61 -21.80
N LEU A 346 26.55 -14.97 -22.00
CA LEU A 346 25.26 -15.65 -22.09
C LEU A 346 25.18 -16.60 -23.29
N ALA A 347 25.71 -16.20 -24.45
CA ALA A 347 25.70 -17.02 -25.66
C ALA A 347 26.40 -18.38 -25.49
N TYR A 348 27.45 -18.45 -24.66
CA TYR A 348 28.11 -19.73 -24.31
C TYR A 348 27.52 -20.41 -23.08
N THR A 349 26.97 -19.68 -22.11
CA THR A 349 26.62 -20.25 -20.80
C THR A 349 25.16 -20.71 -20.72
N LEU A 350 24.21 -20.00 -21.35
CA LEU A 350 22.80 -20.40 -21.35
C LEU A 350 22.54 -21.76 -22.04
N PRO A 351 23.22 -22.14 -23.14
CA PRO A 351 23.08 -23.50 -23.69
C PRO A 351 23.52 -24.59 -22.72
N MET A 352 24.56 -24.33 -21.91
CA MET A 352 25.04 -25.28 -20.90
C MET A 352 24.07 -25.37 -19.70
N MET A 353 23.46 -24.24 -19.31
CA MET A 353 22.40 -24.22 -18.29
C MET A 353 21.11 -24.92 -18.76
N LEU A 354 20.76 -24.79 -20.05
CA LEU A 354 19.65 -25.50 -20.67
C LEU A 354 19.89 -27.02 -20.69
N ASP A 355 21.07 -27.46 -21.14
CA ASP A 355 21.43 -28.89 -21.10
C ASP A 355 21.37 -29.46 -19.68
N ALA A 356 21.98 -28.75 -18.71
CA ALA A 356 21.92 -29.13 -17.30
C ALA A 356 20.48 -29.22 -16.78
N ALA A 357 19.64 -28.20 -17.04
CA ALA A 357 18.24 -28.20 -16.62
C ALA A 357 17.41 -29.34 -17.27
N CYS A 358 17.70 -29.70 -18.52
CA CYS A 358 17.04 -30.80 -19.23
C CYS A 358 17.49 -32.20 -18.80
N ARG A 359 18.67 -32.36 -18.20
CA ARG A 359 19.19 -33.65 -17.69
C ARG A 359 19.07 -33.81 -16.17
N ILE A 360 18.75 -32.75 -15.43
CA ILE A 360 18.27 -32.83 -14.04
C ILE A 360 16.88 -33.51 -14.04
N GLY A 361 16.58 -34.26 -12.98
CA GLY A 361 15.30 -34.94 -12.80
C GLY A 361 14.21 -33.98 -12.27
N PRO A 362 13.47 -34.32 -11.21
CA PRO A 362 12.55 -33.36 -10.60
C PRO A 362 13.35 -32.19 -9.99
N MET A 363 13.19 -30.99 -10.55
CA MET A 363 13.82 -29.78 -10.03
C MET A 363 12.93 -29.17 -8.93
N PRO A 364 13.44 -28.88 -7.72
CA PRO A 364 12.68 -28.16 -6.70
C PRO A 364 12.19 -26.80 -7.20
N SER A 365 10.97 -26.41 -6.81
CA SER A 365 10.35 -25.17 -7.27
C SER A 365 11.18 -23.93 -6.91
N ASP A 366 11.86 -23.93 -5.77
CA ASP A 366 12.65 -22.80 -5.27
C ASP A 366 13.95 -22.64 -6.09
N ALA A 367 14.62 -23.74 -6.45
CA ALA A 367 15.78 -23.75 -7.34
C ALA A 367 15.38 -23.32 -8.77
N ALA A 368 14.23 -23.79 -9.27
CA ALA A 368 13.69 -23.38 -10.56
C ALA A 368 13.33 -21.88 -10.60
N GLU A 369 12.79 -21.33 -9.50
CA GLU A 369 12.50 -19.88 -9.39
C GLU A 369 13.80 -19.06 -9.35
N LEU A 370 14.80 -19.46 -8.54
CA LEU A 370 16.07 -18.76 -8.42
C LEU A 370 16.86 -18.74 -9.74
N LEU A 371 16.95 -19.89 -10.42
CA LEU A 371 17.57 -20.02 -11.74
C LEU A 371 16.87 -19.13 -12.78
N MET A 372 15.54 -19.20 -12.84
CA MET A 372 14.75 -18.40 -13.77
C MET A 372 14.85 -16.89 -13.48
N GLN A 373 14.77 -16.49 -12.21
CA GLN A 373 14.90 -15.10 -11.77
C GLN A 373 16.26 -14.53 -12.16
N SER A 374 17.34 -15.28 -11.92
CA SER A 374 18.71 -14.85 -12.22
C SER A 374 18.92 -14.65 -13.74
N VAL A 375 18.37 -15.56 -14.56
CA VAL A 375 18.42 -15.44 -16.03
C VAL A 375 17.56 -14.27 -16.53
N VAL A 376 16.37 -14.05 -15.95
CA VAL A 376 15.56 -12.85 -16.24
C VAL A 376 16.32 -11.58 -15.86
N ASN A 377 16.88 -11.49 -14.65
CA ASN A 377 17.63 -10.31 -14.20
C ASN A 377 18.76 -9.94 -15.16
N MET A 378 19.58 -10.90 -15.57
CA MET A 378 20.64 -10.69 -16.58
C MET A 378 20.05 -10.21 -17.92
N ALA A 379 19.03 -10.90 -18.47
CA ALA A 379 18.41 -10.52 -19.74
C ALA A 379 17.75 -9.13 -19.73
N ARG A 380 17.25 -8.67 -18.58
CA ARG A 380 16.66 -7.34 -18.41
C ARG A 380 17.68 -6.21 -18.25
N ARG A 381 18.96 -6.51 -17.94
CA ARG A 381 20.06 -5.52 -18.00
C ARG A 381 20.46 -5.25 -19.45
N LEU A 382 20.56 -6.30 -20.26
CA LEU A 382 20.87 -6.21 -21.68
C LEU A 382 20.29 -7.42 -22.41
N MET A 383 19.30 -7.21 -23.29
CA MET A 383 18.66 -8.34 -24.00
C MET A 383 19.69 -9.02 -24.94
N PRO A 384 19.94 -10.34 -24.81
CA PRO A 384 20.98 -11.03 -25.59
C PRO A 384 20.59 -11.18 -27.08
N ALA A 385 21.52 -11.66 -27.91
CA ALA A 385 21.27 -11.85 -29.34
C ALA A 385 20.13 -12.87 -29.63
N PRO A 386 19.38 -12.76 -30.75
CA PRO A 386 18.18 -13.58 -30.99
C PRO A 386 18.36 -15.11 -30.88
N ALA A 387 19.50 -15.65 -31.32
CA ALA A 387 19.79 -17.09 -31.16
C ALA A 387 19.90 -17.51 -29.69
N THR A 388 20.42 -16.61 -28.84
CA THR A 388 20.53 -16.79 -27.38
C THR A 388 19.19 -16.53 -26.68
N GLN A 389 18.34 -15.64 -27.20
CA GLN A 389 16.96 -15.45 -26.73
C GLN A 389 16.14 -16.75 -26.89
N GLN A 390 16.29 -17.49 -28.00
CA GLN A 390 15.62 -18.78 -28.16
C GLN A 390 16.02 -19.79 -27.09
N VAL A 391 17.33 -19.94 -26.82
CA VAL A 391 17.85 -20.82 -25.74
C VAL A 391 17.33 -20.41 -24.36
N MET A 392 17.23 -19.09 -24.09
CA MET A 392 16.62 -18.56 -22.88
C MET A 392 15.12 -18.93 -22.77
N LEU A 393 14.38 -18.83 -23.86
CA LEU A 393 12.96 -19.20 -23.93
C LEU A 393 12.74 -20.73 -23.82
N ASP A 394 13.67 -21.53 -24.35
CA ASP A 394 13.71 -22.99 -24.17
C ASP A 394 13.95 -23.35 -22.69
N LEU A 395 14.86 -22.64 -22.02
CA LEU A 395 15.10 -22.78 -20.58
C LEU A 395 13.84 -22.40 -19.78
N PHE A 396 13.21 -21.26 -20.07
CA PHE A 396 11.94 -20.91 -19.42
C PHE A 396 10.80 -21.91 -19.71
N CYS A 397 10.75 -22.52 -20.91
CA CYS A 397 9.82 -23.63 -21.20
C CYS A 397 10.10 -24.87 -20.34
N THR A 398 11.34 -25.10 -19.92
CA THR A 398 11.77 -26.23 -19.09
C THR A 398 11.54 -25.98 -17.60
N LEU A 399 11.71 -24.74 -17.14
CA LEU A 399 11.54 -24.35 -15.72
C LEU A 399 10.08 -24.06 -15.35
N LEU A 400 9.30 -23.42 -16.21
CA LEU A 400 7.89 -23.08 -15.94
C LEU A 400 7.03 -24.26 -15.45
N PRO A 401 7.15 -25.51 -15.97
CA PRO A 401 6.41 -26.67 -15.44
C PRO A 401 6.76 -27.07 -14.00
N GLN A 402 7.98 -26.78 -13.53
CA GLN A 402 8.48 -27.16 -12.21
C GLN A 402 7.99 -26.21 -11.09
N LEU A 403 7.61 -24.98 -11.46
CA LEU A 403 7.18 -23.95 -10.51
C LEU A 403 5.78 -24.22 -9.95
N GLN A 404 5.66 -24.19 -8.62
CA GLN A 404 4.45 -24.45 -7.86
C GLN A 404 4.07 -23.27 -6.95
N GLY A 405 2.77 -23.11 -6.65
CA GLY A 405 2.26 -22.09 -5.72
C GLY A 405 2.81 -20.67 -6.00
N ASN A 406 3.29 -20.01 -4.94
CA ASN A 406 3.80 -18.64 -5.00
C ASN A 406 4.95 -18.46 -6.00
N ALA A 407 5.85 -19.45 -6.13
CA ALA A 407 6.98 -19.40 -7.05
C ALA A 407 6.52 -19.37 -8.53
N ARG A 408 5.43 -20.08 -8.84
CA ARG A 408 4.78 -20.01 -10.16
C ARG A 408 4.19 -18.62 -10.43
N ALA A 409 3.61 -18.01 -9.41
CA ALA A 409 2.98 -16.69 -9.53
C ALA A 409 4.02 -15.56 -9.66
N GLY A 410 5.01 -15.52 -8.78
CA GLY A 410 6.10 -14.55 -8.80
C GLY A 410 6.95 -14.69 -10.06
N GLY A 411 7.37 -15.91 -10.37
CA GLY A 411 8.08 -16.24 -11.61
C GLY A 411 7.30 -15.87 -12.88
N GLY A 412 6.01 -16.22 -12.94
CA GLY A 412 5.14 -15.84 -14.06
C GLY A 412 4.97 -14.32 -14.19
N ALA A 413 4.86 -13.58 -13.08
CA ALA A 413 4.75 -12.12 -13.09
C ALA A 413 6.06 -11.45 -13.56
N ARG A 414 7.23 -11.98 -13.19
CA ARG A 414 8.54 -11.54 -13.71
C ARG A 414 8.64 -11.76 -15.22
N LEU A 415 8.21 -12.92 -15.73
CA LEU A 415 8.21 -13.21 -17.16
C LEU A 415 7.20 -12.35 -17.94
N MET A 416 6.01 -12.07 -17.37
CA MET A 416 5.05 -11.10 -17.94
C MET A 416 5.67 -9.70 -18.06
N ALA A 417 6.47 -9.27 -17.08
CA ALA A 417 7.17 -7.99 -17.11
C ALA A 417 8.26 -7.92 -18.21
N MET A 418 8.85 -9.06 -18.58
CA MET A 418 9.86 -9.16 -19.64
C MET A 418 9.25 -9.21 -21.07
N LEU A 419 7.96 -9.52 -21.23
CA LEU A 419 7.33 -9.66 -22.55
C LEU A 419 7.55 -8.45 -23.49
N PRO A 420 7.41 -7.18 -23.07
CA PRO A 420 7.63 -6.04 -23.95
C PRO A 420 9.09 -5.85 -24.41
N GLU A 421 10.04 -6.49 -23.72
CA GLU A 421 11.47 -6.36 -23.99
C GLU A 421 11.95 -7.38 -25.05
N LEU A 422 11.13 -8.38 -25.38
CA LEU A 422 11.41 -9.36 -26.44
C LEU A 422 11.10 -8.75 -27.82
N PRO A 423 12.06 -8.75 -28.78
CA PRO A 423 11.90 -8.05 -30.06
C PRO A 423 10.99 -8.76 -31.08
N ALA A 424 10.65 -10.04 -30.87
CA ALA A 424 9.85 -10.83 -31.81
C ALA A 424 8.50 -11.23 -31.21
N ILE A 425 7.41 -10.91 -31.91
CA ILE A 425 6.03 -11.29 -31.51
C ILE A 425 5.84 -12.80 -31.33
N GLY A 426 6.51 -13.62 -32.15
CA GLY A 426 6.48 -15.08 -32.00
C GLY A 426 6.97 -15.52 -30.62
N ASP A 427 7.98 -14.84 -30.08
CA ASP A 427 8.57 -15.13 -28.78
C ASP A 427 7.76 -14.56 -27.62
N GLN A 428 7.16 -13.38 -27.80
CA GLN A 428 6.17 -12.83 -26.86
C GLN A 428 4.98 -13.78 -26.70
N LEU A 429 4.37 -14.20 -27.82
CA LEU A 429 3.25 -15.14 -27.81
C LEU A 429 3.67 -16.53 -27.30
N ARG A 430 4.87 -17.01 -27.65
CA ARG A 430 5.42 -18.27 -27.11
C ARG A 430 5.51 -18.21 -25.59
N LEU A 431 6.13 -17.18 -25.03
CA LEU A 431 6.31 -17.04 -23.58
C LEU A 431 4.98 -16.81 -22.85
N PHE A 432 4.14 -15.91 -23.35
CA PHE A 432 2.81 -15.64 -22.79
C PHE A 432 1.96 -16.90 -22.70
N ASN A 433 1.86 -17.68 -23.78
CA ASN A 433 1.13 -18.95 -23.78
C ASN A 433 1.73 -19.95 -22.79
N ARG A 434 3.06 -20.03 -22.65
CA ARG A 434 3.71 -20.92 -21.68
C ARG A 434 3.45 -20.54 -20.22
N ILE A 435 3.34 -19.25 -19.88
CA ILE A 435 2.93 -18.80 -18.54
C ILE A 435 1.47 -19.19 -18.26
N LEU A 436 0.59 -19.15 -19.28
CA LEU A 436 -0.82 -19.51 -19.16
C LEU A 436 -1.10 -21.02 -19.18
N LEU A 437 -0.15 -21.87 -19.59
CA LEU A 437 -0.33 -23.31 -19.51
C LEU A 437 -0.42 -23.76 -18.05
N CYS A 438 -1.42 -24.59 -17.78
CA CYS A 438 -1.56 -25.25 -16.48
C CYS A 438 -0.48 -26.34 -16.33
N PRO A 439 0.02 -26.61 -15.10
CA PRO A 439 0.88 -27.75 -14.82
C PRO A 439 0.26 -29.08 -15.27
N PRO A 440 1.06 -30.07 -15.70
CA PRO A 440 0.56 -31.40 -16.03
C PRO A 440 -0.20 -32.00 -14.83
N GLY A 441 -1.35 -32.62 -15.10
CA GLY A 441 -2.26 -33.14 -14.07
C GLY A 441 -3.34 -32.16 -13.61
N THR A 442 -3.25 -30.87 -13.94
CA THR A 442 -4.33 -29.91 -13.68
C THR A 442 -5.54 -30.18 -14.62
N PRO A 443 -6.78 -30.25 -14.12
CA PRO A 443 -7.95 -30.41 -14.98
C PRO A 443 -8.18 -29.17 -15.88
N PRO A 444 -8.74 -29.35 -17.09
CA PRO A 444 -9.06 -28.22 -17.97
C PRO A 444 -10.13 -27.32 -17.33
N SER A 445 -9.95 -26.01 -17.44
CA SER A 445 -10.83 -25.01 -16.86
C SER A 445 -10.97 -23.80 -17.78
N GLU A 446 -12.16 -23.20 -17.82
CA GLU A 446 -12.40 -21.93 -18.51
C GLU A 446 -11.65 -20.74 -17.87
N ASN A 447 -11.17 -20.88 -16.64
CA ASN A 447 -10.30 -19.91 -15.99
C ASN A 447 -8.85 -20.24 -16.38
N ARG A 448 -8.25 -19.44 -17.28
CA ARG A 448 -6.87 -19.63 -17.76
C ARG A 448 -5.83 -19.63 -16.63
N LEU A 449 -6.12 -19.01 -15.47
CA LEU A 449 -5.25 -18.95 -14.30
C LEU A 449 -5.74 -19.82 -13.12
N SER A 450 -6.63 -20.78 -13.36
CA SER A 450 -7.16 -21.71 -12.34
C SER A 450 -6.10 -22.53 -11.61
N HIS A 451 -4.94 -22.71 -12.22
CA HIS A 451 -3.79 -23.42 -11.68
C HIS A 451 -2.96 -22.60 -10.66
N LEU A 452 -3.34 -21.34 -10.41
CA LEU A 452 -2.77 -20.48 -9.37
C LEU A 452 -3.78 -20.24 -8.25
N ASP A 453 -3.27 -19.83 -7.09
CA ASP A 453 -4.09 -19.35 -5.98
C ASP A 453 -4.65 -17.94 -6.27
N VAL A 454 -5.44 -17.39 -5.33
CA VAL A 454 -6.03 -16.05 -5.46
C VAL A 454 -4.97 -14.95 -5.58
N ALA A 455 -3.88 -14.99 -4.80
CA ALA A 455 -2.83 -14.00 -4.85
C ALA A 455 -2.05 -14.08 -6.17
N GLY A 456 -1.77 -15.29 -6.68
CA GLY A 456 -1.11 -15.46 -7.96
C GLY A 456 -1.97 -15.09 -9.17
N GLN A 457 -3.27 -15.39 -9.13
CA GLN A 457 -4.23 -14.91 -10.12
C GLN A 457 -4.27 -13.37 -10.14
N TYR A 458 -4.22 -12.72 -8.97
CA TYR A 458 -4.12 -11.27 -8.88
C TYR A 458 -2.79 -10.74 -9.45
N ALA A 459 -1.66 -11.29 -9.02
CA ALA A 459 -0.33 -10.85 -9.42
C ALA A 459 -0.12 -10.92 -10.94
N LEU A 460 -0.53 -12.01 -11.61
CA LEU A 460 -0.48 -12.09 -13.07
C LEU A 460 -1.43 -11.11 -13.76
N THR A 461 -2.66 -10.96 -13.26
CA THR A 461 -3.62 -10.01 -13.86
C THR A 461 -3.10 -8.58 -13.74
N GLN A 462 -2.54 -8.20 -12.59
CA GLN A 462 -1.90 -6.91 -12.36
C GLN A 462 -0.64 -6.72 -13.23
N ALA A 463 0.21 -7.74 -13.37
CA ALA A 463 1.38 -7.69 -14.23
C ALA A 463 0.99 -7.41 -15.69
N VAL A 464 -0.01 -8.14 -16.22
CA VAL A 464 -0.53 -7.90 -17.58
C VAL A 464 -1.10 -6.48 -17.73
N PHE A 465 -1.89 -6.01 -16.76
CA PHE A 465 -2.35 -4.60 -16.74
C PHE A 465 -1.21 -3.59 -16.78
N SER A 466 -0.11 -3.84 -16.06
CA SER A 466 1.05 -2.93 -16.01
C SER A 466 1.84 -2.89 -17.32
N GLN A 467 1.78 -3.95 -18.14
CA GLN A 467 2.57 -4.09 -19.37
C GLN A 467 1.77 -3.84 -20.66
N LEU A 468 0.44 -3.78 -20.61
CA LEU A 468 -0.41 -3.32 -21.72
C LEU A 468 0.05 -2.01 -22.41
N PRO A 469 0.62 -0.99 -21.72
CA PRO A 469 1.17 0.20 -22.37
C PRO A 469 2.39 -0.10 -23.24
N ASN A 470 3.22 -1.03 -22.77
CA ASN A 470 4.57 -1.30 -23.29
C ASN A 470 4.55 -2.36 -24.40
N MET A 471 3.56 -3.25 -24.41
CA MET A 471 3.32 -4.24 -25.47
C MET A 471 3.10 -3.55 -26.81
N GLY A 472 4.16 -3.42 -27.64
CA GLY A 472 4.15 -2.63 -28.87
C GLY A 472 3.23 -3.17 -29.98
N GLU A 473 3.08 -4.49 -30.10
CA GLU A 473 2.23 -5.11 -31.13
C GLU A 473 0.77 -5.29 -30.73
N HIS A 474 -0.13 -5.11 -31.71
CA HIS A 474 -1.58 -5.22 -31.51
C HIS A 474 -2.01 -6.65 -31.17
N THR A 475 -1.38 -7.65 -31.79
CA THR A 475 -1.60 -9.09 -31.58
C THR A 475 -1.33 -9.50 -30.13
N MET A 476 -0.20 -9.07 -29.56
CA MET A 476 0.12 -9.31 -28.15
C MET A 476 -0.88 -8.61 -27.22
N ARG A 477 -1.21 -7.34 -27.49
CA ARG A 477 -2.25 -6.62 -26.73
C ARG A 477 -3.61 -7.32 -26.80
N GLU A 478 -3.99 -7.92 -27.93
CA GLU A 478 -5.27 -8.63 -28.08
C GLU A 478 -5.34 -9.90 -27.22
N GLU A 479 -4.28 -10.73 -27.19
CA GLU A 479 -4.23 -11.90 -26.30
C GLU A 479 -4.14 -11.51 -24.81
N ALA A 480 -3.46 -10.41 -24.49
CA ALA A 480 -3.51 -9.81 -23.15
C ALA A 480 -4.95 -9.38 -22.78
N MET A 481 -5.67 -8.69 -23.67
CA MET A 481 -7.08 -8.30 -23.43
C MET A 481 -8.00 -9.52 -23.29
N LYS A 482 -7.82 -10.59 -24.09
CA LYS A 482 -8.57 -11.85 -23.95
C LYS A 482 -8.34 -12.52 -22.59
N LEU A 483 -7.12 -12.44 -22.05
CA LEU A 483 -6.85 -12.89 -20.68
C LEU A 483 -7.54 -11.98 -19.65
N LEU A 484 -7.49 -10.67 -19.81
CA LEU A 484 -8.13 -9.74 -18.87
C LEU A 484 -9.66 -9.88 -18.86
N ASP A 485 -10.32 -10.04 -20.01
CA ASP A 485 -11.75 -10.35 -20.11
C ASP A 485 -12.07 -11.69 -19.42
N ASN A 486 -11.23 -12.71 -19.63
CA ASN A 486 -11.34 -14.01 -18.96
C ASN A 486 -11.14 -13.94 -17.43
N GLN A 487 -10.32 -12.99 -16.93
CA GLN A 487 -10.02 -12.85 -15.51
C GLN A 487 -10.95 -11.85 -14.78
N LEU A 488 -11.53 -10.87 -15.47
CA LEU A 488 -12.49 -9.90 -14.92
C LEU A 488 -13.95 -10.22 -15.25
N ALA A 489 -14.22 -11.39 -15.84
CA ALA A 489 -15.58 -11.88 -16.07
C ALA A 489 -16.42 -11.86 -14.78
N PRO A 490 -17.71 -11.45 -14.84
CA PRO A 490 -18.61 -11.27 -13.68
C PRO A 490 -18.48 -12.28 -12.55
N GLY A 491 -18.66 -13.58 -12.85
CA GLY A 491 -18.61 -14.67 -11.86
C GLY A 491 -17.22 -14.96 -11.26
N ARG A 492 -16.18 -14.20 -11.65
CA ARG A 492 -14.79 -14.38 -11.22
C ARG A 492 -14.25 -13.17 -10.44
N LEU A 493 -15.02 -12.08 -10.31
CA LEU A 493 -14.60 -10.88 -9.57
C LEU A 493 -14.50 -11.15 -8.06
N GLY A 494 -15.42 -11.94 -7.51
CA GLY A 494 -15.53 -12.21 -6.07
C GLY A 494 -14.34 -12.93 -5.42
N ARG A 495 -13.42 -13.49 -6.21
CA ARG A 495 -12.19 -14.12 -5.69
C ARG A 495 -11.12 -13.11 -5.27
N PHE A 496 -11.13 -11.91 -5.85
CA PHE A 496 -10.08 -10.92 -5.59
C PHE A 496 -10.34 -10.14 -4.28
N PRO A 497 -9.31 -9.88 -3.46
CA PRO A 497 -9.44 -9.02 -2.28
C PRO A 497 -9.96 -7.62 -2.66
N GLY A 498 -10.86 -7.05 -1.86
CA GLY A 498 -11.60 -5.83 -2.22
C GLY A 498 -10.72 -4.66 -2.68
N ALA A 499 -9.75 -4.27 -1.85
CA ALA A 499 -8.81 -3.19 -2.17
C ALA A 499 -7.85 -3.53 -3.33
N ALA A 500 -7.52 -4.81 -3.52
CA ALA A 500 -6.66 -5.27 -4.61
C ALA A 500 -7.38 -5.13 -5.96
N LEU A 501 -8.65 -5.56 -6.03
CA LEU A 501 -9.52 -5.39 -7.20
C LEU A 501 -9.84 -3.92 -7.48
N GLU A 502 -10.12 -3.14 -6.44
CA GLU A 502 -10.34 -1.70 -6.55
C GLU A 502 -9.11 -0.98 -7.12
N SER A 503 -7.91 -1.29 -6.62
CA SER A 503 -6.64 -0.76 -7.14
C SER A 503 -6.41 -1.14 -8.60
N LEU A 504 -6.64 -2.41 -8.95
CA LEU A 504 -6.52 -2.92 -10.31
C LEU A 504 -7.46 -2.21 -11.28
N LEU A 505 -8.75 -2.07 -10.92
CA LEU A 505 -9.74 -1.36 -11.75
C LEU A 505 -9.49 0.16 -11.79
N THR A 506 -8.99 0.75 -10.71
CA THR A 506 -8.56 2.18 -10.65
C THR A 506 -7.36 2.44 -11.56
N ASN A 507 -6.46 1.46 -11.72
CA ASN A 507 -5.34 1.55 -12.66
C ASN A 507 -5.76 1.26 -14.10
N ALA A 508 -6.64 0.28 -14.32
CA ALA A 508 -7.24 -0.01 -15.63
C ALA A 508 -8.01 1.20 -16.19
N ALA A 509 -8.80 1.88 -15.34
CA ALA A 509 -9.54 3.09 -15.68
C ALA A 509 -8.68 4.28 -16.12
N ARG A 510 -7.35 4.23 -15.94
CA ARG A 510 -6.42 5.24 -16.51
C ARG A 510 -6.22 5.08 -18.03
N LEU A 511 -6.73 4.00 -18.63
CA LEU A 511 -6.62 3.64 -20.06
C LEU A 511 -5.25 3.94 -20.72
N PRO A 512 -4.10 3.53 -20.13
CA PRO A 512 -2.77 3.87 -20.64
C PRO A 512 -2.36 2.99 -21.84
N VAL A 513 -3.24 2.81 -22.82
CA VAL A 513 -3.03 1.91 -23.97
C VAL A 513 -3.23 2.64 -25.30
N PRO A 514 -2.65 2.14 -26.42
CA PRO A 514 -2.85 2.74 -27.75
C PRO A 514 -4.31 2.77 -28.18
N ALA A 515 -4.65 3.77 -29.01
CA ALA A 515 -6.01 4.07 -29.49
C ALA A 515 -6.88 2.84 -29.81
N SER A 516 -6.39 1.90 -30.64
CA SER A 516 -7.17 0.73 -31.09
C SER A 516 -7.58 -0.23 -29.96
N SER A 517 -6.85 -0.24 -28.84
CA SER A 517 -7.06 -1.17 -27.72
C SER A 517 -7.94 -0.57 -26.60
N ARG A 518 -8.14 0.76 -26.59
CA ARG A 518 -8.93 1.47 -25.57
C ARG A 518 -10.41 1.04 -25.53
N PRO A 519 -11.15 0.86 -26.65
CA PRO A 519 -12.58 0.52 -26.58
C PRO A 519 -12.85 -0.90 -26.03
N GLN A 520 -11.95 -1.85 -26.29
CA GLN A 520 -12.01 -3.20 -25.74
C GLN A 520 -11.72 -3.19 -24.24
N LEU A 521 -10.65 -2.50 -23.82
CA LEU A 521 -10.29 -2.32 -22.42
C LEU A 521 -11.43 -1.67 -21.62
N LEU A 522 -12.02 -0.61 -22.16
CA LEU A 522 -13.16 0.06 -21.54
C LEU A 522 -14.36 -0.89 -21.39
N SER A 523 -14.67 -1.74 -22.38
CA SER A 523 -15.75 -2.73 -22.27
C SER A 523 -15.52 -3.80 -21.20
N ILE A 524 -14.26 -4.19 -20.97
CA ILE A 524 -13.90 -5.11 -19.87
C ILE A 524 -14.10 -4.42 -18.51
N ILE A 525 -13.75 -3.13 -18.41
CA ILE A 525 -13.91 -2.34 -17.18
C ILE A 525 -15.39 -2.03 -16.89
N GLU A 526 -16.16 -1.60 -17.89
CA GLU A 526 -17.62 -1.38 -17.83
C GLU A 526 -18.30 -2.61 -17.19
N ARG A 527 -18.14 -3.79 -17.81
CA ARG A 527 -18.72 -5.06 -17.36
C ARG A 527 -18.24 -5.53 -15.99
N ALA A 528 -17.01 -5.18 -15.59
CA ALA A 528 -16.49 -5.48 -14.26
C ALA A 528 -17.10 -4.58 -13.18
N LEU A 529 -17.30 -3.30 -13.48
CA LEU A 529 -17.90 -2.33 -12.55
C LEU A 529 -19.42 -2.54 -12.41
N GLU A 530 -20.13 -2.91 -13.48
CA GLU A 530 -21.57 -3.26 -13.50
C GLU A 530 -21.97 -4.31 -12.44
N VAL A 531 -21.04 -5.21 -12.07
CA VAL A 531 -21.30 -6.36 -11.18
C VAL A 531 -20.84 -6.10 -9.75
N LEU A 532 -19.91 -5.17 -9.54
CA LEU A 532 -19.38 -4.86 -8.21
C LEU A 532 -20.35 -4.01 -7.37
N PRO A 533 -20.33 -4.15 -6.03
CA PRO A 533 -21.11 -3.30 -5.14
C PRO A 533 -20.64 -1.85 -5.22
N GLY A 534 -21.57 -0.90 -5.10
CA GLY A 534 -21.33 0.54 -5.32
C GLY A 534 -20.14 1.10 -4.54
N GLU A 535 -19.95 0.66 -3.30
CA GLU A 535 -18.83 1.07 -2.44
C GLU A 535 -17.44 0.84 -3.06
N ARG A 536 -17.31 -0.16 -3.95
CA ARG A 536 -16.04 -0.54 -4.60
C ARG A 536 -15.83 0.09 -5.98
N ILE A 537 -16.85 0.73 -6.56
CA ILE A 537 -16.72 1.34 -7.90
C ILE A 537 -16.39 2.85 -7.83
N ALA A 538 -16.46 3.49 -6.65
CA ALA A 538 -16.23 4.92 -6.49
C ALA A 538 -14.88 5.43 -7.01
N ARG A 539 -13.75 4.85 -6.57
CA ARG A 539 -12.41 5.26 -7.06
C ARG A 539 -12.18 4.93 -8.54
N PRO A 540 -12.52 3.73 -9.07
CA PRO A 540 -12.47 3.45 -10.50
C PRO A 540 -13.31 4.42 -11.34
N LEU A 541 -14.55 4.71 -10.92
CA LEU A 541 -15.47 5.60 -11.61
C LEU A 541 -14.93 7.04 -11.66
N ARG A 542 -14.34 7.52 -10.56
CA ARG A 542 -13.65 8.82 -10.50
C ARG A 542 -12.42 8.87 -11.42
N LYS A 543 -11.74 7.75 -11.68
CA LYS A 543 -10.65 7.69 -12.69
C LYS A 543 -11.13 7.63 -14.14
N LEU A 544 -12.25 6.96 -14.42
CA LEU A 544 -12.90 7.05 -15.75
C LEU A 544 -13.29 8.50 -16.07
N LEU A 545 -13.87 9.20 -15.09
CA LEU A 545 -14.23 10.62 -15.17
C LEU A 545 -13.01 11.53 -15.37
N GLU A 546 -11.95 11.36 -14.58
CA GLU A 546 -10.69 12.08 -14.76
C GLU A 546 -10.16 11.94 -16.19
N ARG A 547 -10.24 10.74 -16.79
CA ARG A 547 -9.84 10.52 -18.18
C ARG A 547 -10.83 11.10 -19.18
N ALA A 548 -12.13 11.06 -18.93
CA ALA A 548 -13.12 11.61 -19.85
C ALA A 548 -12.97 13.14 -20.02
N ILE A 549 -12.67 13.85 -18.92
CA ILE A 549 -12.52 15.31 -18.86
C ILE A 549 -11.11 15.77 -19.24
N GLN A 550 -10.07 14.96 -19.01
CA GLN A 550 -8.70 15.38 -19.32
C GLN A 550 -8.54 15.67 -20.83
N PRO A 551 -8.11 16.88 -21.21
CA PRO A 551 -7.77 17.15 -22.60
C PRO A 551 -6.60 16.24 -23.02
N PRO A 552 -6.50 15.90 -24.31
CA PRO A 552 -5.32 15.20 -24.82
C PRO A 552 -4.09 16.05 -24.52
N ALA A 553 -2.98 15.43 -24.11
CA ALA A 553 -1.72 16.13 -23.92
C ALA A 553 -1.35 16.87 -25.22
N TRP A 554 -0.79 18.08 -25.12
CA TRP A 554 -0.50 18.98 -26.26
C TRP A 554 0.54 18.44 -27.28
N HIS A 555 0.93 17.18 -27.14
CA HIS A 555 1.94 16.46 -27.94
C HIS A 555 1.46 15.07 -28.40
N LEU A 556 0.17 14.71 -28.23
CA LEU A 556 -0.38 13.49 -28.85
C LEU A 556 -0.40 13.63 -30.37
N ASP A 557 -0.24 12.51 -31.09
CA ASP A 557 -0.36 12.52 -32.55
C ASP A 557 -1.82 12.71 -33.01
N ALA A 558 -2.02 13.09 -34.28
CA ALA A 558 -3.34 13.41 -34.82
C ALA A 558 -4.33 12.21 -34.82
N ARG A 559 -3.84 10.97 -34.83
CA ARG A 559 -4.66 9.75 -34.73
C ARG A 559 -5.05 9.47 -33.29
N GLU A 560 -4.13 9.67 -32.35
CA GLU A 560 -4.40 9.57 -30.91
C GLU A 560 -5.38 10.65 -30.44
N ALA A 561 -5.24 11.88 -30.95
CA ALA A 561 -6.16 12.98 -30.67
C ALA A 561 -7.57 12.72 -31.23
N ALA A 562 -7.68 12.24 -32.49
CA ALA A 562 -8.97 11.83 -33.07
C ALA A 562 -9.63 10.71 -32.27
N ALA A 563 -8.88 9.63 -31.97
CA ALA A 563 -9.39 8.53 -31.16
C ALA A 563 -9.75 8.94 -29.72
N TRP A 564 -9.14 9.99 -29.16
CA TRP A 564 -9.54 10.55 -27.86
C TRP A 564 -10.88 11.28 -27.95
N HIS A 565 -11.12 12.01 -29.04
CA HIS A 565 -12.40 12.65 -29.33
C HIS A 565 -13.53 11.63 -29.50
N ASP A 566 -13.25 10.48 -30.13
CA ASP A 566 -14.22 9.38 -30.26
C ASP A 566 -14.51 8.66 -28.92
N ILE A 567 -13.54 8.63 -27.99
CA ILE A 567 -13.61 7.83 -26.76
C ILE A 567 -14.13 8.63 -25.55
N SER A 568 -13.86 9.93 -25.46
CA SER A 568 -14.36 10.77 -24.34
C SER A 568 -15.89 10.73 -24.18
N PRO A 569 -16.71 10.80 -25.26
CA PRO A 569 -18.16 10.64 -25.15
C PRO A 569 -18.59 9.28 -24.58
N ARG A 570 -17.92 8.18 -24.96
CA ARG A 570 -18.19 6.85 -24.42
C ARG A 570 -17.79 6.75 -22.95
N LEU A 571 -16.64 7.32 -22.56
CA LEU A 571 -16.22 7.39 -21.16
C LEU A 571 -17.25 8.17 -20.32
N MET A 572 -17.81 9.26 -20.84
CA MET A 572 -18.89 9.98 -20.18
C MET A 572 -20.18 9.16 -20.11
N GLN A 573 -20.55 8.44 -21.17
CA GLN A 573 -21.73 7.56 -21.17
C GLN A 573 -21.61 6.44 -20.12
N ALA A 574 -20.45 5.78 -20.05
CA ALA A 574 -20.14 4.76 -19.06
C ALA A 574 -20.16 5.33 -17.62
N TRP A 575 -19.64 6.55 -17.43
CA TRP A 575 -19.69 7.23 -16.14
C TRP A 575 -21.13 7.52 -15.69
N HIS A 576 -21.95 8.13 -16.55
CA HIS A 576 -23.36 8.42 -16.26
C HIS A 576 -24.18 7.15 -16.00
N HIS A 577 -23.87 6.03 -16.67
CA HIS A 577 -24.55 4.75 -16.44
C HIS A 577 -24.23 4.13 -15.07
N LEU A 578 -22.96 4.21 -14.64
CA LEU A 578 -22.51 3.59 -13.38
C LEU A 578 -22.75 4.46 -12.14
N LEU A 579 -22.84 5.78 -12.30
CA LEU A 579 -22.98 6.75 -11.20
C LEU A 579 -24.19 6.52 -10.27
N PRO A 580 -25.41 6.18 -10.75
CA PRO A 580 -26.54 5.86 -9.87
C PRO A 580 -26.29 4.67 -8.94
N ARG A 581 -25.36 3.77 -9.29
CA ARG A 581 -25.02 2.58 -8.49
C ARG A 581 -24.11 2.90 -7.29
N LEU A 582 -23.60 4.13 -7.16
CA LEU A 582 -22.88 4.58 -5.98
C LEU A 582 -23.82 4.82 -4.78
N PRO A 583 -23.37 4.54 -3.53
CA PRO A 583 -24.00 5.06 -2.32
C PRO A 583 -24.07 6.58 -2.33
N ALA A 584 -25.12 7.17 -1.76
CA ALA A 584 -25.42 8.61 -1.79
C ALA A 584 -24.21 9.52 -1.56
N VAL A 585 -23.49 9.34 -0.44
CA VAL A 585 -22.28 10.11 -0.08
C VAL A 585 -21.20 10.06 -1.17
N GLN A 586 -20.94 8.87 -1.74
CA GLN A 586 -19.92 8.66 -2.76
C GLN A 586 -20.39 9.19 -4.13
N ARG A 587 -21.69 9.11 -4.42
CA ARG A 587 -22.30 9.74 -5.59
C ARG A 587 -22.17 11.26 -5.54
N ALA A 588 -22.33 11.85 -4.35
CA ALA A 588 -22.16 13.28 -4.12
C ALA A 588 -20.70 13.75 -4.28
N ASP A 589 -19.73 13.03 -3.71
CA ASP A 589 -18.29 13.29 -3.95
C ASP A 589 -17.92 13.19 -5.44
N ALA A 590 -18.43 12.17 -6.14
CA ALA A 590 -18.19 12.00 -7.58
C ALA A 590 -18.80 13.14 -8.43
N LEU A 591 -20.01 13.61 -8.08
CA LEU A 591 -20.66 14.74 -8.74
C LEU A 591 -19.96 16.08 -8.46
N ALA A 592 -19.61 16.36 -7.20
CA ALA A 592 -18.84 17.54 -6.81
C ALA A 592 -17.48 17.57 -7.51
N PHE A 593 -16.77 16.43 -7.53
CA PHE A 593 -15.51 16.29 -8.24
C PHE A 593 -15.66 16.48 -9.76
N ALA A 594 -16.73 15.99 -10.38
CA ALA A 594 -17.00 16.22 -11.80
C ALA A 594 -17.10 17.71 -12.14
N VAL A 595 -17.93 18.45 -11.39
CA VAL A 595 -18.19 19.87 -11.63
C VAL A 595 -16.94 20.74 -11.37
N THR A 596 -16.15 20.43 -10.33
CA THR A 596 -14.86 21.13 -10.08
C THR A 596 -13.78 20.86 -11.14
N ARG A 597 -14.04 19.99 -12.13
CA ARG A 597 -13.13 19.67 -13.24
C ARG A 597 -13.68 20.02 -14.61
N ALA A 598 -14.99 19.91 -14.80
CA ALA A 598 -15.74 20.37 -15.96
C ALA A 598 -17.02 21.08 -15.47
N PRO A 599 -17.01 22.43 -15.33
CA PRO A 599 -18.16 23.18 -14.85
C PRO A 599 -19.42 22.99 -15.70
N ASP A 600 -19.26 22.67 -16.99
CA ASP A 600 -20.35 22.36 -17.93
C ASP A 600 -21.21 21.17 -17.50
N LEU A 601 -20.71 20.28 -16.62
CA LEU A 601 -21.48 19.17 -16.05
C LEU A 601 -22.43 19.62 -14.91
N LEU A 602 -22.41 20.91 -14.51
CA LEU A 602 -23.22 21.41 -13.40
C LEU A 602 -24.73 21.16 -13.55
N PRO A 603 -25.39 21.39 -14.71
CA PRO A 603 -26.82 21.14 -14.84
C PRO A 603 -27.20 19.67 -14.60
N ILE A 604 -26.35 18.75 -15.05
CA ILE A 604 -26.52 17.31 -14.84
C ILE A 604 -26.29 16.96 -13.38
N ALA A 605 -25.24 17.51 -12.75
CA ALA A 605 -24.92 17.26 -11.35
C ALA A 605 -25.99 17.79 -10.39
N LEU A 606 -26.51 19.00 -10.62
CA LEU A 606 -27.65 19.55 -9.88
C LEU A 606 -28.91 18.71 -10.08
N GLY A 607 -29.18 18.26 -11.31
CA GLY A 607 -30.33 17.41 -11.59
C GLY A 607 -30.25 16.05 -10.89
N GLN A 608 -29.10 15.38 -10.91
CA GLN A 608 -28.92 14.10 -10.21
C GLN A 608 -28.83 14.23 -8.69
N LEU A 609 -28.32 15.34 -8.15
CA LEU A 609 -28.47 15.68 -6.74
C LEU A 609 -29.96 15.87 -6.38
N ALA A 610 -30.73 16.51 -7.25
CA ALA A 610 -32.12 16.84 -6.96
C ALA A 610 -33.10 15.67 -7.10
N ALA A 611 -32.82 14.70 -7.97
CA ALA A 611 -33.69 13.57 -8.32
C ALA A 611 -33.69 12.39 -7.32
N VAL A 612 -33.30 12.61 -6.06
CA VAL A 612 -33.31 11.59 -4.99
C VAL A 612 -34.26 11.97 -3.84
N PRO A 613 -34.69 11.02 -2.99
CA PRO A 613 -35.48 11.30 -1.79
C PRO A 613 -34.81 12.30 -0.85
N VAL A 614 -35.59 13.04 -0.06
CA VAL A 614 -35.11 14.15 0.79
C VAL A 614 -34.00 13.69 1.75
N ASP A 615 -34.14 12.53 2.38
CA ASP A 615 -33.14 12.00 3.31
C ASP A 615 -31.83 11.57 2.60
N GLU A 616 -31.94 11.01 1.39
CA GLU A 616 -30.78 10.71 0.54
C GLU A 616 -30.07 12.00 0.13
N HIS A 617 -30.82 13.04 -0.25
CA HIS A 617 -30.25 14.36 -0.59
C HIS A 617 -29.53 15.03 0.60
N ARG A 618 -30.09 14.94 1.83
CA ARG A 618 -29.37 15.41 3.03
C ARG A 618 -28.08 14.62 3.23
N ALA A 619 -28.09 13.30 3.05
CA ALA A 619 -26.90 12.46 3.14
C ALA A 619 -25.86 12.80 2.04
N MET A 620 -26.30 13.12 0.81
CA MET A 620 -25.45 13.60 -0.27
C MET A 620 -24.73 14.90 0.11
N LEU A 621 -25.47 15.96 0.45
CA LEU A 621 -24.88 17.28 0.77
C LEU A 621 -24.00 17.29 2.02
N ARG A 622 -24.33 16.49 3.04
CA ARG A 622 -23.47 16.27 4.22
C ARG A 622 -22.22 15.43 3.90
N GLY A 623 -22.28 14.60 2.87
CA GLY A 623 -21.21 13.69 2.46
C GLY A 623 -20.08 14.33 1.65
N ILE A 624 -20.29 15.53 1.11
CA ILE A 624 -19.26 16.28 0.37
C ILE A 624 -18.30 16.90 1.40
N GLY A 625 -17.12 16.30 1.55
CA GLY A 625 -16.07 16.77 2.45
C GLY A 625 -15.19 17.88 1.86
N ASP A 626 -14.50 18.60 2.73
CA ASP A 626 -13.46 19.55 2.33
C ASP A 626 -12.21 18.82 1.79
N PRO A 627 -11.49 19.38 0.78
CA PRO A 627 -11.69 20.70 0.16
C PRO A 627 -12.72 20.73 -0.98
N LEU A 628 -13.32 19.58 -1.35
CA LEU A 628 -14.26 19.52 -2.48
C LEU A 628 -15.55 20.29 -2.22
N ARG A 629 -16.00 20.36 -0.96
CA ARG A 629 -17.14 21.17 -0.52
C ARG A 629 -17.03 22.64 -0.94
N ALA A 630 -15.96 23.31 -0.51
CA ALA A 630 -15.71 24.71 -0.87
C ALA A 630 -15.55 24.87 -2.39
N ALA A 631 -14.74 24.03 -3.05
CA ALA A 631 -14.51 24.11 -4.50
C ALA A 631 -15.80 23.92 -5.32
N PHE A 632 -16.69 23.01 -4.92
CA PHE A 632 -17.96 22.77 -5.59
C PHE A 632 -18.93 23.94 -5.37
N ALA A 633 -19.03 24.46 -4.14
CA ALA A 633 -19.83 25.64 -3.83
C ALA A 633 -19.36 26.89 -4.60
N ASP A 634 -18.04 27.12 -4.65
CA ASP A 634 -17.43 28.20 -5.45
C ASP A 634 -17.68 28.00 -6.95
N THR A 635 -17.71 26.76 -7.45
CA THR A 635 -18.04 26.49 -8.86
C THR A 635 -19.52 26.78 -9.16
N ILE A 636 -20.44 26.38 -8.29
CA ILE A 636 -21.88 26.71 -8.39
C ILE A 636 -22.09 28.23 -8.37
N ALA A 637 -21.35 28.94 -7.50
CA ALA A 637 -21.39 30.40 -7.39
C ALA A 637 -20.98 31.08 -8.71
N ASN A 638 -19.76 30.81 -9.19
CA ASN A 638 -19.20 31.51 -10.35
C ASN A 638 -19.95 31.21 -11.66
N THR A 639 -20.43 29.97 -11.84
CA THR A 639 -21.17 29.58 -13.06
C THR A 639 -22.58 30.16 -13.13
N LEU A 640 -23.36 30.09 -12.04
CA LEU A 640 -24.73 30.62 -12.04
C LEU A 640 -24.78 32.15 -12.10
N VAL A 641 -23.74 32.84 -11.59
CA VAL A 641 -23.56 34.29 -11.79
C VAL A 641 -23.27 34.64 -13.25
N GLY A 642 -22.44 33.84 -13.93
CA GLY A 642 -22.07 34.08 -15.33
C GLY A 642 -23.11 33.65 -16.37
N SER A 643 -23.92 32.62 -16.08
CA SER A 643 -24.83 31.99 -17.04
C SER A 643 -26.12 31.48 -16.37
N PRO A 644 -27.10 32.37 -16.12
CA PRO A 644 -28.33 32.01 -15.41
C PRO A 644 -29.19 30.97 -16.15
N ASP A 645 -29.05 30.84 -17.47
CA ASP A 645 -29.78 29.86 -18.28
C ASP A 645 -29.42 28.40 -17.90
N LEU A 646 -28.20 28.16 -17.38
CA LEU A 646 -27.80 26.83 -16.87
C LEU A 646 -28.67 26.35 -15.70
N LEU A 647 -29.33 27.26 -14.97
CA LEU A 647 -30.33 26.91 -13.97
C LEU A 647 -31.60 26.35 -14.63
N HIS A 648 -32.02 26.93 -15.75
CA HIS A 648 -33.20 26.50 -16.50
C HIS A 648 -32.96 25.10 -17.07
N ASP A 649 -31.78 24.85 -17.64
CA ASP A 649 -31.34 23.52 -18.07
C ASP A 649 -31.29 22.51 -16.91
N ALA A 650 -30.77 22.91 -15.74
CA ALA A 650 -30.73 22.06 -14.55
C ALA A 650 -32.14 21.67 -14.08
N ILE A 651 -33.08 22.62 -14.07
CA ILE A 651 -34.50 22.39 -13.74
C ILE A 651 -35.13 21.42 -14.75
N HIS A 652 -35.00 21.69 -16.04
CA HIS A 652 -35.58 20.85 -17.09
C HIS A 652 -34.99 19.44 -17.09
N HIS A 653 -33.68 19.30 -16.88
CA HIS A 653 -33.04 18.00 -16.71
C HIS A 653 -33.59 17.25 -15.49
N ALA A 654 -33.62 17.89 -14.31
CA ALA A 654 -34.11 17.28 -13.07
C ALA A 654 -35.57 16.83 -13.16
N LEU A 655 -36.44 17.64 -13.76
CA LEU A 655 -37.86 17.33 -13.97
C LEU A 655 -38.12 16.26 -15.05
N SER A 656 -37.15 16.02 -15.94
CA SER A 656 -37.22 14.98 -16.97
C SER A 656 -36.85 13.58 -16.44
N ILE A 657 -35.90 13.50 -15.49
CA ILE A 657 -35.44 12.24 -14.89
C ILE A 657 -36.24 11.82 -13.66
N ALA A 658 -36.97 12.74 -13.02
CA ALA A 658 -37.73 12.47 -11.81
C ALA A 658 -39.16 11.91 -12.08
N PRO A 659 -39.64 10.97 -11.25
CA PRO A 659 -41.04 10.54 -11.25
C PRO A 659 -42.00 11.73 -11.10
N ALA A 660 -43.15 11.67 -11.79
CA ALA A 660 -44.10 12.79 -11.83
C ALA A 660 -44.56 13.27 -10.43
N GLY A 661 -44.76 12.34 -9.49
CA GLY A 661 -45.13 12.64 -8.09
C GLY A 661 -43.99 13.13 -7.20
N GLN A 662 -42.77 13.28 -7.71
CA GLN A 662 -41.59 13.77 -6.96
C GLN A 662 -41.07 15.14 -7.44
N ARG A 663 -41.69 15.73 -8.48
CA ARG A 663 -41.25 17.00 -9.10
C ARG A 663 -41.16 18.17 -8.12
N THR A 664 -42.02 18.22 -7.11
CA THR A 664 -42.02 19.27 -6.08
C THR A 664 -40.88 19.09 -5.08
N THR A 665 -40.62 17.85 -4.65
CA THR A 665 -39.42 17.51 -3.86
C THR A 665 -38.11 17.76 -4.61
N VAL A 666 -38.09 17.64 -5.95
CA VAL A 666 -36.92 17.95 -6.79
C VAL A 666 -36.60 19.43 -6.79
N VAL A 667 -37.59 20.32 -6.96
CA VAL A 667 -37.37 21.77 -6.86
C VAL A 667 -36.90 22.16 -5.45
N ALA A 668 -37.43 21.51 -4.40
CA ALA A 668 -36.95 21.67 -3.04
C ALA A 668 -35.52 21.13 -2.82
N SER A 669 -35.10 20.10 -3.55
CA SER A 669 -33.70 19.65 -3.54
C SER A 669 -32.77 20.63 -4.26
N LEU A 670 -33.15 21.16 -5.43
CA LEU A 670 -32.37 22.19 -6.13
C LEU A 670 -32.16 23.43 -5.24
N ALA A 671 -33.23 24.00 -4.69
CA ALA A 671 -33.12 25.15 -3.79
C ALA A 671 -32.32 24.83 -2.51
N GLY A 672 -32.47 23.61 -1.97
CA GLY A 672 -31.65 23.13 -0.86
C GLY A 672 -30.15 23.06 -1.18
N THR A 673 -29.78 22.68 -2.40
CA THR A 673 -28.38 22.71 -2.86
C THR A 673 -27.84 24.14 -2.92
N LEU A 674 -28.62 25.10 -3.42
CA LEU A 674 -28.19 26.51 -3.45
C LEU A 674 -28.08 27.13 -2.05
N ALA A 675 -29.01 26.81 -1.15
CA ALA A 675 -28.96 27.22 0.25
C ALA A 675 -27.73 26.63 0.98
N TRP A 676 -27.37 25.38 0.68
CA TRP A 676 -26.12 24.76 1.14
C TRP A 676 -24.88 25.46 0.56
N THR A 677 -24.87 25.78 -0.74
CA THR A 677 -23.80 26.53 -1.42
C THR A 677 -23.47 27.84 -0.70
N ALA A 678 -24.48 28.63 -0.34
CA ALA A 678 -24.29 29.88 0.40
C ALA A 678 -23.59 29.71 1.76
N THR A 679 -23.71 28.54 2.41
CA THR A 679 -22.97 28.21 3.65
C THR A 679 -21.58 27.62 3.42
N ALA A 680 -21.34 27.06 2.22
CA ALA A 680 -20.15 26.29 1.87
C ALA A 680 -19.12 27.07 1.04
N VAL A 681 -19.53 28.17 0.41
CA VAL A 681 -18.68 29.07 -0.39
C VAL A 681 -17.53 29.69 0.43
N SER A 682 -16.41 29.93 -0.25
CA SER A 682 -15.20 30.48 0.35
C SER A 682 -15.32 31.96 0.77
N SER A 683 -14.45 32.37 1.69
CA SER A 683 -14.62 33.60 2.48
C SER A 683 -14.77 34.93 1.72
N PRO A 684 -14.11 35.20 0.57
CA PRO A 684 -14.20 36.51 -0.06
C PRO A 684 -15.49 36.72 -0.88
N PHE A 685 -16.32 35.69 -1.05
CA PHE A 685 -17.53 35.75 -1.88
C PHE A 685 -18.84 35.55 -1.11
N ARG A 686 -18.77 35.26 0.20
CA ARG A 686 -19.89 34.70 0.97
C ARG A 686 -21.16 35.53 0.93
N ASP A 687 -21.08 36.83 1.20
CA ASP A 687 -22.28 37.65 1.42
C ASP A 687 -22.97 38.02 0.09
N ASP A 688 -22.18 38.39 -0.93
CA ASP A 688 -22.71 38.66 -2.29
C ASP A 688 -23.29 37.39 -2.94
N VAL A 689 -22.62 36.23 -2.79
CA VAL A 689 -23.12 34.95 -3.30
C VAL A 689 -24.35 34.49 -2.51
N ALA A 690 -24.44 34.73 -1.20
CA ALA A 690 -25.65 34.41 -0.43
C ALA A 690 -26.87 35.18 -0.95
N LEU A 691 -26.73 36.49 -1.20
CA LEU A 691 -27.79 37.33 -1.78
C LEU A 691 -28.17 36.88 -3.19
N PHE A 692 -27.18 36.56 -4.03
CA PHE A 692 -27.42 36.05 -5.38
C PHE A 692 -28.13 34.69 -5.38
N MET A 693 -27.68 33.74 -4.56
CA MET A 693 -28.27 32.40 -4.45
C MET A 693 -29.69 32.44 -3.86
N GLU A 694 -29.97 33.37 -2.96
CA GLU A 694 -31.33 33.59 -2.45
C GLU A 694 -32.29 34.10 -3.55
N GLU A 695 -31.83 35.02 -4.40
CA GLU A 695 -32.58 35.48 -5.58
C GLU A 695 -32.77 34.36 -6.62
N VAL A 696 -31.76 33.53 -6.87
CA VAL A 696 -31.86 32.36 -7.76
C VAL A 696 -32.85 31.32 -7.21
N GLY A 697 -32.80 31.01 -5.91
CA GLY A 697 -33.77 30.12 -5.27
C GLY A 697 -35.19 30.69 -5.25
N ARG A 698 -35.36 32.02 -5.14
CA ARG A 698 -36.66 32.70 -5.26
C ARG A 698 -37.26 32.52 -6.66
N ARG A 699 -36.43 32.49 -7.71
CA ARG A 699 -36.86 32.17 -9.10
C ARG A 699 -37.23 30.70 -9.27
N LEU A 700 -36.49 29.78 -8.63
CA LEU A 700 -36.84 28.35 -8.57
C LEU A 700 -38.26 28.14 -8.00
N LEU A 701 -38.61 28.79 -6.87
CA LEU A 701 -39.98 28.74 -6.34
C LEU A 701 -41.00 29.34 -7.29
N GLY A 702 -40.68 30.47 -7.94
CA GLY A 702 -41.56 31.14 -8.91
C GLY A 702 -41.80 30.39 -10.23
N SER A 703 -41.07 29.29 -10.48
CA SER A 703 -41.30 28.41 -11.64
C SER A 703 -42.22 27.21 -11.34
N VAL A 704 -42.64 27.04 -10.08
CA VAL A 704 -43.55 25.95 -9.67
C VAL A 704 -45.01 26.35 -9.95
N PRO A 705 -45.83 25.48 -10.58
CA PRO A 705 -47.26 25.70 -10.71
C PRO A 705 -47.91 25.91 -9.33
N HIS A 706 -48.88 26.81 -9.21
CA HIS A 706 -49.44 27.18 -7.90
C HIS A 706 -50.03 25.97 -7.13
N GLU A 707 -50.69 25.04 -7.85
CA GLU A 707 -51.20 23.76 -7.35
C GLU A 707 -50.13 22.84 -6.71
N GLN A 708 -48.85 23.07 -7.02
CA GLN A 708 -47.71 22.28 -6.54
C GLN A 708 -46.89 23.01 -5.46
N LEU A 709 -47.13 24.31 -5.28
CA LEU A 709 -46.38 25.19 -4.38
C LEU A 709 -46.46 24.72 -2.91
N GLU A 710 -47.62 24.26 -2.46
CA GLU A 710 -47.85 23.78 -1.08
C GLU A 710 -46.88 22.65 -0.69
N SER A 711 -46.86 21.59 -1.50
CA SER A 711 -45.99 20.42 -1.28
C SER A 711 -44.50 20.76 -1.44
N THR A 712 -44.17 21.70 -2.34
CA THR A 712 -42.81 22.22 -2.49
C THR A 712 -42.36 22.93 -1.22
N LEU A 713 -43.15 23.86 -0.68
CA LEU A 713 -42.81 24.61 0.54
C LEU A 713 -42.74 23.70 1.76
N ALA A 714 -43.67 22.74 1.92
CA ALA A 714 -43.55 21.71 2.95
C ALA A 714 -42.20 20.96 2.87
N ALA A 715 -41.71 20.67 1.66
CA ALA A 715 -40.40 20.06 1.44
C ALA A 715 -39.19 21.01 1.66
N PHE A 716 -39.37 22.35 1.60
CA PHE A 716 -38.36 23.34 2.03
C PHE A 716 -38.25 23.37 3.55
N PHE A 717 -39.37 23.56 4.26
CA PHE A 717 -39.33 23.68 5.72
C PHE A 717 -38.94 22.37 6.42
N ARG A 718 -39.17 21.20 5.80
CA ARG A 718 -38.58 19.88 6.18
C ARG A 718 -37.03 19.81 6.13
N ARG A 719 -36.34 20.92 5.87
CA ARG A 719 -34.87 21.05 5.76
C ARG A 719 -34.33 22.18 6.63
N SER A 720 -34.83 22.28 7.87
CA SER A 720 -34.43 23.27 8.89
C SER A 720 -32.92 23.37 9.17
N GLU A 721 -32.14 22.34 8.81
CA GLU A 721 -30.67 22.34 8.79
C GLU A 721 -30.04 23.42 7.90
N LEU A 722 -30.83 24.01 6.98
CA LEU A 722 -30.41 25.07 6.07
C LEU A 722 -31.21 26.36 6.40
N PRO A 723 -30.69 27.24 7.27
CA PRO A 723 -31.47 28.34 7.85
C PRO A 723 -31.92 29.41 6.85
N SER A 724 -31.34 29.44 5.64
CA SER A 724 -31.77 30.30 4.54
C SER A 724 -33.02 29.79 3.79
N LEU A 725 -33.36 28.49 3.86
CA LEU A 725 -34.56 27.96 3.17
C LEU A 725 -35.89 28.52 3.72
N PRO A 726 -36.12 28.59 5.05
CA PRO A 726 -37.27 29.28 5.61
C PRO A 726 -37.39 30.74 5.16
N SER A 727 -36.29 31.49 5.17
CA SER A 727 -36.24 32.90 4.77
C SER A 727 -36.51 33.12 3.28
N LEU A 728 -36.05 32.20 2.44
CA LEU A 728 -36.24 32.24 0.99
C LEU A 728 -37.69 31.86 0.61
N ALA A 729 -38.23 30.81 1.24
CA ALA A 729 -39.66 30.48 1.17
C ALA A 729 -40.53 31.66 1.65
N ALA A 730 -40.15 32.31 2.74
CA ALA A 730 -40.80 33.50 3.27
C ALA A 730 -40.77 34.68 2.28
N ARG A 731 -39.65 34.91 1.59
CA ARG A 731 -39.51 36.00 0.61
C ARG A 731 -40.27 35.71 -0.69
N HIS A 732 -40.43 34.44 -1.07
CA HIS A 732 -41.29 34.07 -2.19
C HIS A 732 -42.78 34.25 -1.85
N LEU A 733 -43.23 33.75 -0.70
CA LEU A 733 -44.62 33.91 -0.22
C LEU A 733 -45.02 35.39 -0.08
N ARG A 734 -44.08 36.27 0.33
CA ARG A 734 -44.22 37.74 0.31
C ARG A 734 -44.54 38.35 -1.06
N SER A 735 -44.40 37.61 -2.17
CA SER A 735 -44.68 38.08 -3.54
C SER A 735 -45.98 37.54 -4.16
N LEU A 736 -46.73 36.71 -3.44
CA LEU A 736 -48.03 36.18 -3.89
C LEU A 736 -49.18 37.09 -3.45
N ASN A 737 -50.36 36.92 -4.06
CA ASN A 737 -51.57 37.58 -3.60
C ASN A 737 -52.18 36.84 -2.39
N LEU A 738 -52.99 37.54 -1.60
CA LEU A 738 -53.48 37.06 -0.30
C LEU A 738 -54.59 35.98 -0.41
N ALA A 739 -55.20 35.77 -1.58
CA ALA A 739 -56.07 34.62 -1.82
C ALA A 739 -55.25 33.35 -2.10
N ASP A 740 -54.16 33.48 -2.85
CA ASP A 740 -53.24 32.42 -3.24
C ASP A 740 -52.32 31.99 -2.07
N GLU A 741 -51.89 32.93 -1.22
CA GLU A 741 -51.00 32.65 -0.08
C GLU A 741 -51.73 31.91 1.07
N ALA A 742 -53.02 32.17 1.28
CA ALA A 742 -53.78 31.64 2.41
C ALA A 742 -53.92 30.10 2.47
N PRO A 743 -54.28 29.37 1.39
CA PRO A 743 -54.32 27.90 1.41
C PRO A 743 -52.91 27.32 1.59
N VAL A 744 -51.91 27.90 0.93
CA VAL A 744 -50.52 27.47 0.99
C VAL A 744 -49.96 27.52 2.41
N LEU A 745 -50.28 28.58 3.18
CA LEU A 745 -49.91 28.67 4.59
C LEU A 745 -50.68 27.66 5.47
N ALA A 746 -51.94 27.33 5.15
CA ALA A 746 -52.70 26.31 5.88
C ALA A 746 -52.16 24.89 5.62
N ALA A 747 -51.84 24.56 4.37
CA ALA A 747 -51.25 23.29 3.98
C ALA A 747 -49.85 23.11 4.59
N LEU A 748 -49.01 24.15 4.56
CA LEU A 748 -47.68 24.15 5.20
C LEU A 748 -47.77 23.84 6.70
N THR A 749 -48.69 24.50 7.39
CA THR A 749 -48.84 24.37 8.85
C THR A 749 -49.47 23.05 9.27
N HIS A 750 -50.22 22.39 8.39
CA HIS A 750 -50.60 20.98 8.50
C HIS A 750 -49.41 20.02 8.33
N GLU A 751 -48.70 20.11 7.21
CA GLU A 751 -47.57 19.22 6.86
C GLU A 751 -46.39 19.27 7.85
N VAL A 752 -46.26 20.37 8.60
CA VAL A 752 -45.19 20.61 9.57
C VAL A 752 -45.56 20.20 11.01
N ALA A 753 -46.85 20.06 11.33
CA ALA A 753 -47.30 19.78 12.70
C ALA A 753 -46.71 18.48 13.32
N LEU A 754 -46.30 17.53 12.47
CA LEU A 754 -45.71 16.24 12.84
C LEU A 754 -44.17 16.19 12.76
N LEU A 755 -43.51 17.31 12.42
CA LEU A 755 -42.05 17.40 12.33
C LEU A 755 -41.40 17.72 13.69
N ASP A 756 -40.07 17.79 13.72
CA ASP A 756 -39.29 18.10 14.91
C ASP A 756 -39.62 19.50 15.49
N PRO A 757 -39.36 19.73 16.80
CA PRO A 757 -39.73 20.97 17.46
C PRO A 757 -39.10 22.23 16.85
N THR A 758 -37.87 22.15 16.35
CA THR A 758 -37.12 23.27 15.79
C THR A 758 -37.72 23.72 14.47
N THR A 759 -37.98 22.77 13.56
CA THR A 759 -38.68 23.01 12.30
C THR A 759 -40.07 23.60 12.56
N ARG A 760 -40.79 23.08 13.55
CA ARG A 760 -42.13 23.55 13.90
C ARG A 760 -42.11 24.99 14.39
N ALA A 761 -41.21 25.34 15.30
CA ALA A 761 -41.04 26.70 15.81
C ALA A 761 -40.66 27.70 14.69
N LEU A 762 -39.77 27.32 13.76
CA LEU A 762 -39.37 28.19 12.64
C LEU A 762 -40.51 28.46 11.64
N VAL A 763 -41.34 27.45 11.35
CA VAL A 763 -42.55 27.64 10.52
C VAL A 763 -43.58 28.47 11.26
N PHE A 764 -43.72 28.25 12.56
CA PHE A 764 -44.64 28.97 13.41
C PHE A 764 -44.31 30.47 13.48
N SER A 765 -43.05 30.81 13.81
CA SER A 765 -42.57 32.20 13.83
C SER A 765 -42.70 32.88 12.47
N PHE A 766 -42.43 32.15 11.37
CA PHE A 766 -42.60 32.65 10.01
C PHE A 766 -44.06 32.99 9.69
N VAL A 767 -45.00 32.08 9.99
CA VAL A 767 -46.43 32.26 9.72
C VAL A 767 -46.99 33.40 10.57
N THR A 768 -46.62 33.50 11.85
CA THR A 768 -47.02 34.62 12.72
C THR A 768 -46.44 35.96 12.23
N GLU A 769 -45.19 36.01 11.75
CA GLU A 769 -44.60 37.24 11.19
C GLU A 769 -45.32 37.69 9.91
N ARG A 770 -45.63 36.75 8.99
CA ARG A 770 -46.41 37.05 7.77
C ARG A 770 -47.79 37.59 8.11
N LEU A 771 -48.45 36.99 9.09
CA LEU A 771 -49.76 37.42 9.56
C LEU A 771 -49.70 38.77 10.26
N ALA A 772 -48.69 39.05 11.08
CA ALA A 772 -48.50 40.37 11.70
C ALA A 772 -48.36 41.46 10.63
N ALA A 773 -47.54 41.21 9.61
CA ALA A 773 -47.35 42.12 8.49
C ALA A 773 -48.62 42.35 7.62
N GLN A 774 -49.62 41.46 7.68
CA GLN A 774 -50.91 41.61 6.98
C GLN A 774 -52.04 42.14 7.89
N THR A 775 -52.01 41.81 9.17
CA THR A 775 -53.02 42.23 10.16
C THR A 775 -52.87 43.70 10.57
N ALA A 776 -51.78 44.36 10.18
CA ALA A 776 -51.60 45.82 10.21
C ALA A 776 -52.69 46.65 9.46
N GLY A 777 -53.66 45.99 8.80
CA GLY A 777 -54.91 46.63 8.38
C GLY A 777 -56.15 45.73 8.32
N GLN A 778 -56.04 44.39 8.29
CA GLN A 778 -57.21 43.51 8.09
C GLN A 778 -57.14 42.17 8.85
N ALA A 779 -58.02 42.00 9.85
CA ALA A 779 -58.19 40.72 10.58
C ALA A 779 -58.70 39.56 9.69
N GLY A 780 -59.36 39.88 8.56
CA GLY A 780 -59.91 38.90 7.61
C GLY A 780 -58.89 38.09 6.81
N ALA A 781 -57.59 38.26 7.04
CA ALA A 781 -56.55 37.40 6.47
C ALA A 781 -56.50 36.05 7.19
N PHE A 782 -56.33 36.06 8.52
CA PHE A 782 -56.09 34.84 9.28
C PHE A 782 -57.29 33.88 9.30
N ALA A 783 -58.52 34.40 9.35
CA ALA A 783 -59.74 33.60 9.27
C ALA A 783 -59.92 32.84 7.94
N ARG A 784 -59.09 33.09 6.92
CA ARG A 784 -58.99 32.25 5.70
C ARG A 784 -58.00 31.10 5.86
N ILE A 785 -56.87 31.31 6.55
CA ILE A 785 -55.91 30.24 6.87
C ILE A 785 -56.54 29.24 7.84
N ALA A 786 -57.21 29.73 8.88
CA ALA A 786 -57.94 28.90 9.84
C ALA A 786 -58.96 27.96 9.17
N LYS A 787 -59.62 28.39 8.09
CA LYS A 787 -60.57 27.58 7.31
C LYS A 787 -59.94 26.40 6.56
N GLY A 788 -58.64 26.47 6.25
CA GLY A 788 -57.91 25.39 5.57
C GLY A 788 -57.33 24.33 6.51
N LEU A 789 -57.31 24.58 7.83
CA LEU A 789 -56.60 23.74 8.79
C LEU A 789 -57.45 22.56 9.30
N PRO A 790 -56.93 21.32 9.28
CA PRO A 790 -57.60 20.20 9.94
C PRO A 790 -57.77 20.43 11.46
N PRO A 791 -58.93 20.07 12.07
CA PRO A 791 -59.28 20.50 13.43
C PRO A 791 -58.27 20.14 14.53
N ASP A 792 -57.55 19.03 14.39
CA ASP A 792 -56.54 18.60 15.38
C ASP A 792 -55.22 19.38 15.26
N VAL A 793 -54.85 19.80 14.04
CA VAL A 793 -53.72 20.74 13.85
C VAL A 793 -54.10 22.12 14.32
N ALA A 794 -55.31 22.61 14.00
CA ALA A 794 -55.82 23.89 14.50
C ALA A 794 -55.78 23.94 16.05
N ARG A 795 -56.22 22.88 16.73
CA ARG A 795 -56.13 22.75 18.21
C ARG A 795 -54.69 22.63 18.73
N THR A 796 -53.79 22.01 17.98
CA THR A 796 -52.36 21.94 18.32
C THR A 796 -51.70 23.32 18.21
N TRP A 797 -52.00 24.07 17.15
CA TRP A 797 -51.54 25.44 16.91
C TRP A 797 -52.10 26.43 17.92
N ALA A 798 -53.40 26.37 18.23
CA ALA A 798 -54.01 27.21 19.27
C ALA A 798 -53.32 26.99 20.63
N ARG A 799 -53.01 25.73 20.98
CA ARG A 799 -52.25 25.41 22.19
C ARG A 799 -50.81 25.90 22.14
N GLN A 800 -50.13 25.80 21.00
CA GLN A 800 -48.76 26.29 20.84
C GLN A 800 -48.69 27.82 20.94
N LEU A 801 -49.61 28.54 20.26
CA LEU A 801 -49.84 29.98 20.43
C LEU A 801 -50.06 30.35 21.89
N GLN A 802 -50.94 29.62 22.59
CA GLN A 802 -51.18 29.86 24.01
C GLN A 802 -49.89 29.71 24.82
N THR A 803 -49.13 28.62 24.67
CA THR A 803 -47.90 28.39 25.44
C THR A 803 -46.75 29.34 25.08
N GLU A 804 -46.64 29.79 23.84
CA GLU A 804 -45.61 30.76 23.43
C GLU A 804 -45.98 32.18 23.89
N LEU A 805 -47.27 32.55 23.87
CA LEU A 805 -47.79 33.78 24.47
C LEU A 805 -47.58 33.77 25.99
N ASP A 806 -47.96 32.69 26.67
CA ASP A 806 -47.78 32.51 28.12
C ASP A 806 -46.28 32.57 28.52
N ALA A 807 -45.37 32.21 27.60
CA ALA A 807 -43.92 32.29 27.79
C ALA A 807 -43.33 33.70 27.50
N GLU A 808 -43.76 34.39 26.44
CA GLU A 808 -43.34 35.78 26.17
C GLU A 808 -43.89 36.76 27.22
N LEU A 809 -45.08 36.49 27.77
CA LEU A 809 -45.63 37.18 28.95
C LEU A 809 -44.90 36.80 30.26
N GLY A 810 -43.97 35.84 30.21
CA GLY A 810 -43.25 35.24 31.34
C GLY A 810 -42.18 36.14 31.99
N LEU A 811 -42.52 37.38 32.34
CA LEU A 811 -41.70 38.30 33.14
C LEU A 811 -41.56 37.82 34.61
N SER A 812 -40.81 36.72 34.80
CA SER A 812 -40.37 36.19 36.10
C SER A 812 -41.42 36.20 37.22
N LEU A 813 -42.63 35.69 36.93
CA LEU A 813 -43.63 35.46 37.97
C LEU A 813 -43.17 34.34 38.91
N ALA A 814 -42.58 34.75 40.03
CA ALA A 814 -42.11 33.87 41.08
C ALA A 814 -43.24 32.95 41.60
N SER A 815 -42.88 31.73 41.97
CA SER A 815 -43.80 30.71 42.47
C SER A 815 -44.42 31.09 43.82
N GLY A 816 -45.63 31.67 43.77
CA GLY A 816 -46.47 32.00 44.92
C GLY A 816 -47.91 31.50 44.74
N PRO A 817 -48.61 31.08 45.82
CA PRO A 817 -49.94 30.48 45.70
C PRO A 817 -51.05 31.52 45.42
N ARG A 818 -52.12 31.05 44.77
CA ARG A 818 -53.29 31.86 44.37
C ARG A 818 -53.98 32.55 45.56
N ALA A 819 -54.33 33.81 45.37
CA ALA A 819 -55.42 34.50 46.09
C ALA A 819 -56.46 34.97 45.06
N THR A 820 -57.74 34.87 45.39
CA THR A 820 -58.86 35.16 44.47
C THR A 820 -59.30 36.62 44.56
N VAL A 821 -59.14 37.38 43.48
CA VAL A 821 -59.76 38.71 43.26
C VAL A 821 -60.19 38.82 41.79
N GLU A 822 -61.24 39.59 41.53
CA GLU A 822 -61.85 39.83 40.21
C GLU A 822 -60.93 40.65 39.26
N PRO A 823 -61.15 40.59 37.93
CA PRO A 823 -60.26 41.23 36.95
C PRO A 823 -60.42 42.77 36.94
N PRO A 824 -59.32 43.55 37.09
CA PRO A 824 -59.36 44.99 36.93
C PRO A 824 -59.33 45.38 35.45
N HIS A 825 -60.23 46.28 35.04
CA HIS A 825 -60.13 46.96 33.75
C HIS A 825 -58.86 47.83 33.70
N LEU A 826 -57.98 47.61 32.72
CA LEU A 826 -56.81 48.45 32.49
C LEU A 826 -57.19 49.66 31.61
N GLU A 827 -57.70 50.71 32.24
CA GLU A 827 -57.80 52.02 31.60
C GLU A 827 -56.43 52.68 31.38
N ARG A 828 -56.37 53.48 30.32
CA ARG A 828 -55.16 54.12 29.78
C ARG A 828 -54.81 55.38 30.59
N ARG A 829 -53.76 55.34 31.42
CA ARG A 829 -53.13 56.55 31.98
C ARG A 829 -51.62 56.55 31.78
N ALA A 830 -51.08 57.75 31.57
CA ALA A 830 -49.67 58.03 31.35
C ALA A 830 -49.26 59.26 32.16
N ALA A 831 -47.95 59.53 32.16
CA ALA A 831 -47.24 60.70 32.69
C ALA A 831 -46.90 60.74 34.20
N GLU A 832 -45.65 61.17 34.44
CA GLU A 832 -45.08 61.80 35.65
C GLU A 832 -44.95 60.98 36.96
N ALA A 833 -43.92 61.17 37.80
CA ALA A 833 -42.53 61.64 37.63
C ALA A 833 -41.76 61.40 38.97
N GLY A 834 -40.45 61.09 38.98
CA GLY A 834 -39.70 61.02 40.26
C GLY A 834 -38.38 60.23 40.29
N GLN A 835 -37.30 60.85 39.78
CA GLN A 835 -35.86 60.58 39.99
C GLN A 835 -35.41 59.66 41.15
N ALA A 836 -34.49 58.71 40.88
CA ALA A 836 -33.02 58.88 41.15
C ALA A 836 -32.22 57.56 41.33
N LEU A 837 -31.38 57.18 40.33
CA LEU A 837 -29.96 56.78 40.51
C LEU A 837 -29.30 56.43 39.15
N GLU A 838 -27.97 56.31 39.12
CA GLU A 838 -27.16 56.59 37.93
C GLU A 838 -26.57 55.38 37.18
N ILE A 839 -26.80 55.36 35.86
CA ILE A 839 -25.82 55.18 34.77
C ILE A 839 -24.70 54.13 34.97
N ARG A 840 -24.77 53.05 34.16
CA ARG A 840 -23.61 52.57 33.38
C ARG A 840 -24.03 52.25 31.93
N LEU A 841 -23.17 52.68 31.00
CA LEU A 841 -23.31 52.59 29.53
C LEU A 841 -22.62 51.32 28.99
N SER A 842 -22.86 50.81 27.77
CA SER A 842 -24.05 50.81 26.90
C SER A 842 -23.75 50.00 25.62
N SER A 843 -24.52 48.95 25.30
CA SER A 843 -24.54 48.34 23.95
C SER A 843 -25.76 47.41 23.74
N GLN A 844 -26.97 47.92 23.99
CA GLN A 844 -28.23 47.29 23.61
C GLN A 844 -29.01 48.24 22.69
N PRO A 845 -29.79 47.75 21.72
CA PRO A 845 -30.74 48.58 20.98
C PRO A 845 -31.82 49.14 21.92
N GLY A 846 -32.33 50.33 21.60
CA GLY A 846 -33.24 51.08 22.49
C GLY A 846 -34.63 50.43 22.66
N PRO A 847 -35.28 50.59 23.83
CA PRO A 847 -36.51 49.85 24.16
C PRO A 847 -37.81 50.33 23.48
N SER A 848 -37.77 51.40 22.68
CA SER A 848 -38.98 52.02 22.11
C SER A 848 -39.55 51.30 20.89
N GLU A 849 -38.74 50.63 20.07
CA GLU A 849 -39.21 49.90 18.89
C GLU A 849 -39.57 48.45 19.23
N ALA A 850 -38.76 47.80 20.07
CA ALA A 850 -39.00 46.43 20.53
C ALA A 850 -40.37 46.24 21.24
N GLN A 851 -40.85 47.26 21.98
CA GLN A 851 -42.19 47.21 22.58
C GLN A 851 -43.33 47.34 21.56
N GLY A 852 -43.14 48.10 20.47
CA GLY A 852 -44.14 48.19 19.39
C GLY A 852 -44.26 46.87 18.64
N ASP A 853 -43.12 46.25 18.34
CA ASP A 853 -43.06 44.94 17.70
C ASP A 853 -43.67 43.83 18.58
N ALA A 854 -43.39 43.85 19.89
CA ALA A 854 -43.98 42.91 20.85
C ALA A 854 -45.51 43.07 20.95
N TRP A 855 -46.03 44.31 21.01
CA TRP A 855 -47.48 44.54 21.04
C TRP A 855 -48.18 44.12 19.74
N ASN A 856 -47.55 44.33 18.58
CA ASN A 856 -48.07 43.85 17.30
C ASN A 856 -48.12 42.31 17.27
N ARG A 857 -47.03 41.63 17.69
CA ARG A 857 -46.98 40.16 17.78
C ARG A 857 -48.04 39.61 18.74
N TYR A 858 -48.17 40.19 19.93
CA TYR A 858 -49.21 39.83 20.91
C TYR A 858 -50.62 40.02 20.33
N GLY A 859 -50.91 41.17 19.72
CA GLY A 859 -52.21 41.48 19.12
C GLY A 859 -52.57 40.52 17.98
N THR A 860 -51.60 40.18 17.12
CA THR A 860 -51.76 39.16 16.08
C THR A 860 -51.97 37.78 16.70
N ALA A 861 -51.19 37.38 17.70
CA ALA A 861 -51.32 36.06 18.34
C ALA A 861 -52.67 35.87 19.05
N VAL A 862 -53.19 36.90 19.74
CA VAL A 862 -54.54 36.88 20.32
C VAL A 862 -55.60 36.74 19.21
N ALA A 863 -55.53 37.55 18.16
CA ALA A 863 -56.47 37.43 17.02
C ALA A 863 -56.37 36.06 16.31
N MET A 864 -55.19 35.42 16.32
CA MET A 864 -55.00 34.05 15.82
C MET A 864 -55.67 33.01 16.73
N ILE A 865 -55.49 33.12 18.05
CA ILE A 865 -56.15 32.24 19.03
C ILE A 865 -57.69 32.39 18.91
N GLU A 866 -58.20 33.62 18.87
CA GLU A 866 -59.63 33.91 18.76
C GLU A 866 -60.25 33.32 17.49
N ALA A 867 -59.63 33.51 16.33
CA ALA A 867 -60.20 32.98 15.08
C ALA A 867 -60.05 31.46 14.95
N LEU A 868 -59.02 30.84 15.53
CA LEU A 868 -58.95 29.37 15.64
C LEU A 868 -60.09 28.84 16.52
N HIS A 869 -60.39 29.50 17.64
CA HIS A 869 -61.52 29.13 18.51
C HIS A 869 -62.89 29.42 17.89
N ALA A 870 -63.04 30.49 17.11
CA ALA A 870 -64.27 30.79 16.38
C ALA A 870 -64.52 29.82 15.20
N GLN A 871 -63.44 29.33 14.58
CA GLN A 871 -63.47 28.36 13.48
C GLN A 871 -63.69 26.92 13.98
N TYR A 872 -63.04 26.56 15.09
CA TYR A 872 -63.11 25.25 15.73
C TYR A 872 -63.29 25.41 17.25
N PRO A 873 -64.52 25.70 17.72
CA PRO A 873 -64.79 25.73 19.14
C PRO A 873 -64.42 24.38 19.75
N GLY A 874 -63.64 24.42 20.84
CA GLY A 874 -63.23 23.20 21.55
C GLY A 874 -64.43 22.42 22.07
N PRO A 875 -64.26 21.12 22.40
CA PRO A 875 -65.30 20.38 23.11
C PRO A 875 -65.61 21.14 24.41
N GLY A 876 -66.79 21.75 24.47
CA GLY A 876 -67.22 22.51 25.64
C GLY A 876 -67.25 21.63 26.88
N PRO A 877 -67.09 22.21 28.10
CA PRO A 877 -67.14 21.44 29.32
C PRO A 877 -68.52 20.79 29.46
N GLY A 878 -68.59 19.49 29.16
CA GLY A 878 -69.79 18.70 29.41
C GLY A 878 -70.10 18.71 30.90
N PRO A 879 -71.35 19.00 31.32
CA PRO A 879 -71.70 18.92 32.73
C PRO A 879 -71.52 17.48 33.22
N HIS A 880 -70.93 17.31 34.40
CA HIS A 880 -70.55 16.00 34.93
C HIS A 880 -71.75 15.03 35.07
N ALA A 881 -71.74 13.97 34.27
CA ALA A 881 -72.44 12.70 34.47
C ALA A 881 -71.68 11.59 33.74
#